data_AF-A0A126NL32-F1
#
_entry.id   AF-A0A126NL32-F1
#
_cell.length_a   1.000
_cell.length_b   1.000
_cell.length_c   1.000
_cell.angle_alpha   90.00
_cell.angle_beta   90.00
_cell.angle_gamma   90.00
#
_symmetry.space_group_name_H-M   'P 1'
#
loop_
_entity.id
_entity.type
_entity.pdbx_description
1 polymer ?
#
loop_
_entity_poly.entity_id
_entity_poly.type
_entity_poly.pdbx_seq_one_letter_code
_entity_poly.pdbx_strand_id
1 'polypeptide(L)'
;MNKTQHARELHASGQLDAAKRAYQDALRSSPDDIGLRRDFAVLLMRSGSEAEAASLLDQSEVLAVADADILSILALCLRATGQYQRALDVSRETTTRDPRNALGWMLLGSLMVSTGSAASAQEPLQRALALEPHFGEAWHYLGESLQALRQWDRAIYAYHRASTQHPTEIINIALCQYLSGRMDMALRDFGAAHRMLPERTDILAQLAHCQAMLCQYDSEEKSVAALTTLLEASTGHSPEPEPFLLSTLAVPETLKAESIRRYSQAILNEAQFVQPIAKAPKQPTGQRIRIGYLSADLGEHAIGTLVREHFAAHDRNRFEVFGYSLTGTRTLHAAIISGFDTLVDVSALDDDGLAKLIAHDCIDALIDMSGFTLGARPAVLAGRPARVQLGWLGFIHGQQAPWLDGLLLDAHVQPAGKHWNYSDKPILLEGTLFPASTAHPGVRNRARFGLPEDAPVLASFNNTYKLCSRLIGSWSKILTQADTAHLMVFAPPVACDGFLQQWKASGGPVERLHLVDKVELDEQADRAASCDLFLDAFRYQAGATAIHAISNGLPLLCVEGPTPLARLGSGINRFLGMDQLVCRDVDEYVERAVRLAKSPTLLSEQRQRLRRQAAVHHLFDPRRAAASIEAVVLQYLNQ
;
A
#
# COMPACT_ATOMS: atom_id res chain seq x y z
N MET A 1 -34.89 45.27 23.32
CA MET A 1 -34.20 44.65 22.16
C MET A 1 -34.98 43.42 21.75
N ASN A 2 -35.27 43.22 20.46
CA ASN A 2 -35.86 41.97 19.98
C ASN A 2 -34.89 40.83 20.36
N LYS A 3 -35.36 39.79 21.08
CA LYS A 3 -34.50 38.69 21.57
C LYS A 3 -33.74 38.02 20.42
N THR A 4 -34.36 37.90 19.25
CA THR A 4 -33.75 37.40 18.01
C THR A 4 -32.62 38.31 17.51
N GLN A 5 -32.85 39.61 17.49
CA GLN A 5 -31.84 40.60 17.09
C GLN A 5 -30.63 40.55 18.03
N HIS A 6 -30.89 40.47 19.34
CA HIS A 6 -29.83 40.36 20.35
C HIS A 6 -28.97 39.10 20.17
N ALA A 7 -29.60 37.95 19.91
CA ALA A 7 -28.89 36.70 19.66
C ALA A 7 -28.00 36.79 18.40
N ARG A 8 -28.50 37.42 17.32
CA ARG A 8 -27.74 37.65 16.09
C ARG A 8 -26.57 38.61 16.28
N GLU A 9 -26.73 39.68 17.07
CA GLU A 9 -25.65 40.62 17.41
C GLU A 9 -24.53 39.94 18.22
N LEU A 10 -24.90 39.11 19.20
CA LEU A 10 -23.94 38.30 19.96
C LEU A 10 -23.21 37.29 19.05
N HIS A 11 -23.93 36.66 18.12
CA HIS A 11 -23.34 35.74 17.14
C HIS A 11 -22.36 36.48 16.22
N ALA A 12 -22.75 37.64 15.67
CA ALA A 12 -21.91 38.44 14.78
C ALA A 12 -20.65 38.97 15.49
N SER A 13 -20.73 39.26 16.78
CA SER A 13 -19.60 39.71 17.60
C SER A 13 -18.70 38.58 18.12
N GLY A 14 -18.97 37.32 17.75
CA GLY A 14 -18.15 36.16 18.13
C GLY A 14 -18.32 35.70 19.59
N GLN A 15 -19.30 36.24 20.32
CA GLN A 15 -19.59 35.84 21.71
C GLN A 15 -20.43 34.56 21.74
N LEU A 16 -19.84 33.42 21.33
CA LEU A 16 -20.57 32.19 21.03
C LEU A 16 -21.41 31.66 22.21
N ASP A 17 -20.87 31.63 23.44
CA ASP A 17 -21.60 31.14 24.61
C ASP A 17 -22.77 32.04 25.04
N ALA A 18 -22.61 33.35 24.88
CA ALA A 18 -23.67 34.31 25.14
C ALA A 18 -24.74 34.23 24.05
N ALA A 19 -24.33 34.12 22.79
CA ALA A 19 -25.22 33.92 21.65
C ALA A 19 -26.03 32.63 21.79
N LYS A 20 -25.40 31.51 22.19
CA LYS A 20 -26.08 30.22 22.42
C LYS A 20 -27.23 30.37 23.43
N ARG A 21 -26.96 30.98 24.58
CA ARG A 21 -28.00 31.26 25.60
C ARG A 21 -29.11 32.16 25.05
N ALA A 22 -28.76 33.21 24.31
CA ALA A 22 -29.72 34.13 23.73
C ALA A 22 -30.61 33.45 22.65
N TYR A 23 -30.07 32.57 21.81
CA TYR A 23 -30.85 31.79 20.85
C TYR A 23 -31.79 30.80 21.56
N GLN A 24 -31.33 30.11 22.60
CA GLN A 24 -32.18 29.22 23.40
C GLN A 24 -33.36 29.98 24.02
N ASP A 25 -33.12 31.17 24.60
CA ASP A 25 -34.17 32.01 25.19
C ASP A 25 -35.13 32.59 24.13
N ALA A 26 -34.62 32.92 22.94
CA ALA A 26 -35.44 33.37 21.82
C ALA A 26 -36.34 32.23 21.30
N LEU A 27 -35.80 31.02 21.15
CA LEU A 27 -36.57 29.83 20.71
C LEU A 27 -37.61 29.39 21.74
N ARG A 28 -37.36 29.53 23.06
CA ARG A 28 -38.43 29.33 24.06
C ARG A 28 -39.62 30.28 23.86
N SER A 29 -39.36 31.47 23.32
CA SER A 29 -40.39 32.49 23.08
C SER A 29 -41.07 32.30 21.72
N SER A 30 -40.39 31.70 20.74
CA SER A 30 -40.89 31.43 19.38
C SER A 30 -40.40 30.05 18.90
N PRO A 31 -40.98 28.94 19.39
CA PRO A 31 -40.46 27.59 19.13
C PRO A 31 -40.51 27.16 17.66
N ASP A 32 -41.44 27.73 16.90
CA ASP A 32 -41.69 27.42 15.49
C ASP A 32 -40.95 28.37 14.52
N ASP A 33 -40.10 29.27 15.03
CA ASP A 33 -39.32 30.19 14.18
C ASP A 33 -38.17 29.43 13.50
N ILE A 34 -38.43 29.00 12.27
CA ILE A 34 -37.52 28.26 11.40
C ILE A 34 -36.25 29.07 11.08
N GLY A 35 -36.37 30.39 10.87
CA GLY A 35 -35.23 31.26 10.61
C GLY A 35 -34.31 31.36 11.83
N LEU A 36 -34.89 31.42 13.02
CA LEU A 36 -34.14 31.41 14.29
C LEU A 36 -33.45 30.07 14.55
N ARG A 37 -34.10 28.94 14.23
CA ARG A 37 -33.49 27.60 14.31
C ARG A 37 -32.31 27.47 13.36
N ARG A 38 -32.42 27.95 12.13
CA ARG A 38 -31.33 27.98 11.15
C ARG A 38 -30.13 28.76 11.69
N ASP A 39 -30.35 30.00 12.14
CA ASP A 39 -29.26 30.85 12.64
C ASP A 39 -28.60 30.26 13.90
N PHE A 40 -29.39 29.59 14.75
CA PHE A 40 -28.87 28.88 15.91
C PHE A 40 -28.06 27.63 15.52
N ALA A 41 -28.51 26.84 14.54
CA ALA A 41 -27.76 25.71 14.02
C ALA A 41 -26.40 26.13 13.43
N VAL A 42 -26.35 27.24 12.68
CA VAL A 42 -25.08 27.80 12.17
C VAL A 42 -24.15 28.19 13.32
N LEU A 43 -24.67 28.81 14.39
CA LEU A 43 -23.86 29.08 15.59
C LEU A 43 -23.31 27.78 16.18
N LEU A 44 -24.17 26.76 16.35
CA LEU A 44 -23.80 25.48 16.94
C LEU A 44 -22.71 24.77 16.12
N MET A 45 -22.78 24.83 14.78
CA MET A 45 -21.69 24.35 13.92
C MET A 45 -20.39 25.12 14.16
N ARG A 46 -20.45 26.46 14.24
CA ARG A 46 -19.25 27.28 14.51
C ARG A 46 -18.65 27.04 15.90
N SER A 47 -19.43 26.53 16.85
CA SER A 47 -18.96 26.15 18.19
C SER A 47 -18.59 24.67 18.32
N GLY A 48 -18.54 23.90 17.23
CA GLY A 48 -18.23 22.45 17.27
C GLY A 48 -19.30 21.62 17.99
N SER A 49 -20.57 22.06 17.93
CA SER A 49 -21.74 21.42 18.54
C SER A 49 -22.69 20.87 17.47
N GLU A 50 -22.15 20.20 16.46
CA GLU A 50 -22.89 19.70 15.29
C GLU A 50 -23.97 18.68 15.65
N ALA A 51 -23.77 17.88 16.71
CA ALA A 51 -24.80 16.95 17.20
C ALA A 51 -26.03 17.68 17.77
N GLU A 52 -25.83 18.80 18.46
CA GLU A 52 -26.92 19.65 18.94
C GLU A 52 -27.62 20.35 17.78
N ALA A 53 -26.85 20.81 16.79
CA ALA A 53 -27.40 21.42 15.56
C ALA A 53 -28.24 20.41 14.77
N ALA A 54 -27.76 19.18 14.59
CA ALA A 54 -28.52 18.11 13.95
C ALA A 54 -29.81 17.81 14.71
N SER A 55 -29.76 17.67 16.04
CA SER A 55 -30.94 17.41 16.87
C SER A 55 -31.97 18.54 16.84
N LEU A 56 -31.53 19.79 16.66
CA LEU A 56 -32.40 20.96 16.53
C LEU A 56 -33.16 20.98 15.20
N LEU A 57 -32.53 20.49 14.13
CA LEU A 57 -33.05 20.55 12.77
C LEU A 57 -33.75 19.25 12.31
N ASP A 58 -33.34 18.08 12.81
CA ASP A 58 -33.90 16.76 12.46
C ASP A 58 -35.18 16.47 13.25
N GLN A 59 -36.13 17.40 13.22
CA GLN A 59 -37.43 17.33 13.88
C GLN A 59 -38.54 17.36 12.82
N SER A 60 -39.57 16.53 12.99
CA SER A 60 -40.63 16.34 11.99
C SER A 60 -41.31 17.65 11.55
N GLU A 61 -41.57 18.52 12.52
CA GLU A 61 -42.19 19.83 12.36
C GLU A 61 -41.28 20.83 11.63
N VAL A 62 -39.96 20.72 11.81
CA VAL A 62 -38.97 21.55 11.11
C VAL A 62 -38.84 21.07 9.67
N LEU A 63 -38.67 19.76 9.46
CA LEU A 63 -38.52 19.17 8.13
C LEU A 63 -39.75 19.37 7.23
N ALA A 64 -40.95 19.42 7.81
CA ALA A 64 -42.19 19.69 7.08
C ALA A 64 -42.18 21.04 6.35
N VAL A 65 -41.46 22.04 6.87
CA VAL A 65 -41.40 23.41 6.32
C VAL A 65 -39.98 23.85 5.95
N ALA A 66 -38.99 22.96 6.06
CA ALA A 66 -37.59 23.27 5.78
C ALA A 66 -37.36 23.62 4.30
N ASP A 67 -36.61 24.68 4.07
CA ASP A 67 -36.07 25.00 2.75
C ASP A 67 -34.74 24.25 2.50
N ALA A 68 -34.19 24.42 1.30
CA ALA A 68 -32.95 23.76 0.90
C ALA A 68 -31.73 24.19 1.76
N ASP A 69 -31.73 25.39 2.33
CA ASP A 69 -30.65 25.88 3.18
C ASP A 69 -30.61 25.11 4.51
N ILE A 70 -31.78 24.93 5.15
CA ILE A 70 -31.88 24.17 6.40
C ILE A 70 -31.54 22.71 6.19
N LEU A 71 -32.02 22.11 5.10
CA LEU A 71 -31.70 20.72 4.78
C LEU A 71 -30.19 20.56 4.49
N SER A 72 -29.55 21.53 3.84
CA SER A 72 -28.09 21.52 3.61
C SER A 72 -27.29 21.63 4.91
N ILE A 73 -27.70 22.50 5.84
CA ILE A 73 -27.09 22.63 7.17
C ILE A 73 -27.26 21.32 7.95
N LEU A 74 -28.46 20.73 7.95
CA LEU A 74 -28.71 19.46 8.61
C LEU A 74 -27.83 18.35 8.03
N ALA A 75 -27.72 18.25 6.70
CA ALA A 75 -26.85 17.28 6.05
C ALA A 75 -25.38 17.45 6.45
N LEU A 76 -24.87 18.69 6.54
CA LEU A 76 -23.52 18.98 7.03
C LEU A 76 -23.33 18.52 8.49
N CYS A 77 -24.29 18.80 9.37
CA CYS A 77 -24.23 18.37 10.77
C CYS A 77 -24.28 16.84 10.92
N LEU A 78 -25.15 16.17 10.15
CA LEU A 78 -25.25 14.70 10.13
C LEU A 78 -23.96 14.07 9.61
N ARG A 79 -23.35 14.65 8.57
CA ARG A 79 -22.04 14.24 8.07
C ARG A 79 -20.95 14.36 9.14
N ALA A 80 -20.86 15.52 9.80
CA ALA A 80 -19.87 15.75 10.85
C ALA A 80 -20.04 14.82 12.06
N THR A 81 -21.25 14.32 12.30
CA THR A 81 -21.56 13.37 13.39
C THR A 81 -21.54 11.90 12.95
N GLY A 82 -21.10 11.61 11.72
CA GLY A 82 -21.00 10.24 11.20
C GLY A 82 -22.34 9.57 10.85
N GLN A 83 -23.45 10.31 10.86
CA GLN A 83 -24.78 9.80 10.50
C GLN A 83 -24.98 9.80 8.97
N TYR A 84 -24.09 9.11 8.25
CA TYR A 84 -23.97 9.21 6.79
C TYR A 84 -25.24 8.82 6.03
N GLN A 85 -25.96 7.77 6.47
CA GLN A 85 -27.18 7.33 5.79
C GLN A 85 -28.29 8.40 5.87
N ARG A 86 -28.49 8.97 7.06
CA ARG A 86 -29.46 10.07 7.24
C ARG A 86 -29.03 11.31 6.46
N ALA A 87 -27.72 11.63 6.45
CA ALA A 87 -27.18 12.75 5.68
C ALA A 87 -27.42 12.59 4.17
N LEU A 88 -27.27 11.37 3.64
CA LEU A 88 -27.57 11.04 2.24
C LEU A 88 -29.04 11.25 1.92
N ASP A 89 -29.94 10.77 2.77
CA ASP A 89 -31.39 10.91 2.57
C ASP A 89 -31.81 12.39 2.59
N VAL A 90 -31.30 13.16 3.56
CA VAL A 90 -31.56 14.61 3.65
C VAL A 90 -31.01 15.34 2.41
N SER A 91 -29.82 14.98 1.93
CA SER A 91 -29.21 15.60 0.75
C SER A 91 -29.97 15.28 -0.55
N ARG A 92 -30.52 14.07 -0.70
CA ARG A 92 -31.45 13.72 -1.79
C ARG A 92 -32.73 14.55 -1.72
N GLU A 93 -33.25 14.76 -0.52
CA GLU A 93 -34.42 15.61 -0.33
C GLU A 93 -34.13 17.07 -0.70
N THR A 94 -32.97 17.63 -0.30
CA THR A 94 -32.53 18.97 -0.69
C THR A 94 -32.56 19.16 -2.20
N THR A 95 -31.95 18.22 -2.95
CA THR A 95 -31.86 18.30 -4.41
C THR A 95 -33.20 18.10 -5.12
N THR A 96 -34.15 17.41 -4.48
CA THR A 96 -35.52 17.25 -4.98
C THR A 96 -36.35 18.51 -4.75
N ARG A 97 -36.24 19.12 -3.56
CA ARG A 97 -36.98 20.36 -3.20
C ARG A 97 -36.45 21.57 -3.96
N ASP A 98 -35.14 21.69 -4.13
CA ASP A 98 -34.51 22.73 -4.93
C ASP A 98 -33.43 22.18 -5.88
N PRO A 99 -33.82 21.82 -7.11
CA PRO A 99 -32.89 21.32 -8.12
C PRO A 99 -31.82 22.34 -8.57
N ARG A 100 -31.95 23.62 -8.19
CA ARG A 100 -30.98 24.68 -8.50
C ARG A 100 -29.98 24.93 -7.38
N ASN A 101 -30.08 24.21 -6.26
CA ASN A 101 -29.17 24.35 -5.14
C ASN A 101 -27.86 23.59 -5.39
N ALA A 102 -26.79 24.30 -5.77
CA ALA A 102 -25.49 23.70 -6.05
C ALA A 102 -24.87 23.01 -4.81
N LEU A 103 -25.05 23.59 -3.62
CA LEU A 103 -24.59 23.03 -2.34
C LEU A 103 -25.24 21.68 -2.04
N GLY A 104 -26.55 21.54 -2.23
CA GLY A 104 -27.27 20.27 -2.04
C GLY A 104 -26.75 19.16 -2.95
N TRP A 105 -26.50 19.47 -4.23
CA TRP A 105 -25.91 18.52 -5.18
C TRP A 105 -24.47 18.14 -4.81
N MET A 106 -23.66 19.12 -4.38
CA MET A 106 -22.29 18.87 -3.91
C MET A 106 -22.28 17.98 -2.66
N LEU A 107 -23.14 18.26 -1.67
CA LEU A 107 -23.25 17.49 -0.44
C LEU A 107 -23.64 16.04 -0.72
N LEU A 108 -24.66 15.82 -1.57
CA LEU A 108 -25.08 14.49 -2.01
C LEU A 108 -23.90 13.72 -2.63
N GLY A 109 -23.17 14.36 -3.54
CA GLY A 109 -21.99 13.79 -4.18
C GLY A 109 -20.87 13.46 -3.19
N SER A 110 -20.51 14.40 -2.32
CA SER A 110 -19.46 14.21 -1.31
C SER A 110 -19.77 13.05 -0.35
N LEU A 111 -21.03 12.92 0.08
CA LEU A 111 -21.47 11.82 0.94
C LEU A 111 -21.43 10.48 0.21
N MET A 112 -21.76 10.44 -1.08
CA MET A 112 -21.61 9.24 -1.90
C MET A 112 -20.14 8.83 -2.02
N VAL A 113 -19.20 9.78 -2.18
CA VAL A 113 -17.76 9.47 -2.14
C VAL A 113 -17.36 8.90 -0.78
N SER A 114 -17.70 9.59 0.32
CA SER A 114 -17.34 9.15 1.68
C SER A 114 -17.94 7.81 2.09
N THR A 115 -19.05 7.40 1.48
CA THR A 115 -19.72 6.10 1.73
C THR A 115 -19.35 5.03 0.70
N GLY A 116 -18.30 5.25 -0.11
CA GLY A 116 -17.77 4.26 -1.06
C GLY A 116 -18.53 4.16 -2.39
N SER A 117 -19.58 4.96 -2.60
CA SER A 117 -20.36 5.02 -3.85
C SER A 117 -19.75 5.99 -4.88
N ALA A 118 -18.43 5.87 -5.13
CA ALA A 118 -17.68 6.80 -5.98
C ALA A 118 -18.24 6.93 -7.41
N ALA A 119 -18.71 5.83 -8.03
CA ALA A 119 -19.32 5.86 -9.36
C ALA A 119 -20.58 6.73 -9.40
N SER A 120 -21.48 6.53 -8.44
CA SER A 120 -22.76 7.25 -8.35
C SER A 120 -22.58 8.73 -8.00
N ALA A 121 -21.48 9.09 -7.35
CA ALA A 121 -21.20 10.47 -6.96
C ALA A 121 -20.98 11.43 -8.15
N GLN A 122 -20.58 10.93 -9.33
CA GLN A 122 -20.22 11.79 -10.47
C GLN A 122 -21.39 12.64 -10.96
N GLU A 123 -22.60 12.08 -11.06
CA GLU A 123 -23.76 12.81 -11.56
C GLU A 123 -24.14 14.00 -10.65
N PRO A 124 -24.35 13.81 -9.31
CA PRO A 124 -24.58 14.93 -8.40
C PRO A 124 -23.50 16.01 -8.48
N LEU A 125 -22.22 15.62 -8.50
CA LEU A 125 -21.10 16.56 -8.54
C LEU A 125 -21.06 17.35 -9.85
N GLN A 126 -21.31 16.69 -10.99
CA GLN A 126 -21.44 17.37 -12.28
C GLN A 126 -22.64 18.32 -12.31
N ARG A 127 -23.74 17.98 -11.63
CA ARG A 127 -24.91 18.86 -11.51
C ARG A 127 -24.60 20.11 -10.70
N ALA A 128 -23.90 19.96 -9.57
CA ALA A 128 -23.39 21.09 -8.79
C ALA A 128 -22.51 22.01 -9.65
N LEU A 129 -21.59 21.44 -10.43
CA LEU A 129 -20.67 22.19 -11.29
C LEU A 129 -21.35 22.82 -12.52
N ALA A 130 -22.47 22.27 -12.99
CA ALA A 130 -23.28 22.88 -14.04
C ALA A 130 -24.01 24.15 -13.55
N LEU A 131 -24.37 24.18 -12.26
CA LEU A 131 -24.97 25.34 -11.60
C LEU A 131 -23.90 26.37 -11.21
N GLU A 132 -22.76 25.90 -10.68
CA GLU A 132 -21.63 26.73 -10.24
C GLU A 132 -20.29 26.18 -10.76
N PRO A 133 -19.81 26.63 -11.95
CA PRO A 133 -18.60 26.09 -12.60
C PRO A 133 -17.29 26.29 -11.84
N HIS A 134 -17.29 27.19 -10.85
CA HIS A 134 -16.14 27.52 -10.01
C HIS A 134 -16.29 26.99 -8.59
N PHE A 135 -17.18 26.03 -8.32
CA PHE A 135 -17.34 25.48 -6.97
C PHE A 135 -16.16 24.55 -6.62
N GLY A 136 -15.19 25.06 -5.85
CA GLY A 136 -13.94 24.35 -5.53
C GLY A 136 -14.15 22.99 -4.86
N GLU A 137 -15.02 22.92 -3.85
CA GLU A 137 -15.34 21.68 -3.14
C GLU A 137 -15.98 20.62 -4.06
N ALA A 138 -16.88 21.02 -4.97
CA ALA A 138 -17.47 20.09 -5.94
C ALA A 138 -16.43 19.53 -6.91
N TRP A 139 -15.46 20.35 -7.35
CA TRP A 139 -14.32 19.88 -8.15
C TRP A 139 -13.42 18.92 -7.36
N HIS A 140 -13.17 19.18 -6.08
CA HIS A 140 -12.39 18.30 -5.20
C HIS A 140 -13.03 16.92 -5.08
N TYR A 141 -14.31 16.83 -4.68
CA TYR A 141 -14.98 15.54 -4.54
C TYR A 141 -15.18 14.83 -5.89
N LEU A 142 -15.27 15.57 -7.01
CA LEU A 142 -15.26 14.96 -8.34
C LEU A 142 -13.90 14.33 -8.64
N GLY A 143 -12.81 15.01 -8.26
CA GLY A 143 -11.46 14.46 -8.29
C GLY A 143 -11.35 13.17 -7.48
N GLU A 144 -11.83 13.15 -6.23
CA GLU A 144 -11.79 11.95 -5.37
C GLU A 144 -12.59 10.78 -5.96
N SER A 145 -13.80 11.05 -6.45
CA SER A 145 -14.63 10.06 -7.15
C SER A 145 -13.88 9.47 -8.35
N LEU A 146 -13.28 10.31 -9.19
CA LEU A 146 -12.54 9.87 -10.38
C LEU A 146 -11.25 9.13 -10.02
N GLN A 147 -10.57 9.55 -8.95
CA GLN A 147 -9.38 8.88 -8.41
C GLN A 147 -9.72 7.47 -7.92
N ALA A 148 -10.80 7.31 -7.15
CA ALA A 148 -11.27 6.00 -6.68
C ALA A 148 -11.62 5.06 -7.86
N LEU A 149 -12.13 5.61 -8.95
CA LEU A 149 -12.42 4.89 -10.20
C LEU A 149 -11.20 4.76 -11.13
N ARG A 150 -10.01 5.18 -10.68
CA ARG A 150 -8.74 5.14 -11.42
C ARG A 150 -8.76 5.89 -12.76
N GLN A 151 -9.63 6.89 -12.89
CA GLN A 151 -9.72 7.76 -14.06
C GLN A 151 -8.73 8.93 -13.90
N TRP A 152 -7.44 8.60 -13.88
CA TRP A 152 -6.36 9.48 -13.43
C TRP A 152 -6.33 10.85 -14.11
N ASP A 153 -6.46 10.91 -15.43
CA ASP A 153 -6.39 12.18 -16.17
C ASP A 153 -7.57 13.10 -15.87
N ARG A 154 -8.76 12.51 -15.71
CA ARG A 154 -9.96 13.26 -15.33
C ARG A 154 -9.88 13.72 -13.88
N ALA A 155 -9.33 12.89 -12.99
CA ALA A 155 -9.10 13.25 -11.58
C ALA A 155 -8.12 14.43 -11.48
N ILE A 156 -6.97 14.36 -12.16
CA ILE A 156 -5.98 15.44 -12.22
C ILE A 156 -6.60 16.72 -12.76
N TYR A 157 -7.41 16.64 -13.82
CA TYR A 157 -8.13 17.80 -14.33
C TYR A 157 -9.05 18.42 -13.27
N ALA A 158 -9.85 17.60 -12.58
CA ALA A 158 -10.75 18.07 -11.53
C ALA A 158 -9.98 18.72 -10.36
N TYR A 159 -8.89 18.11 -9.90
CA TYR A 159 -8.04 18.69 -8.86
C TYR A 159 -7.35 19.99 -9.30
N HIS A 160 -6.94 20.13 -10.57
CA HIS A 160 -6.45 21.41 -11.09
C HIS A 160 -7.53 22.50 -11.11
N ARG A 161 -8.81 22.15 -11.30
CA ARG A 161 -9.91 23.12 -11.17
C ARG A 161 -10.12 23.51 -9.71
N ALA A 162 -10.10 22.53 -8.80
CA ALA A 162 -10.20 22.76 -7.35
C ALA A 162 -9.02 23.58 -6.80
N SER A 163 -7.82 23.42 -7.36
CA SER A 163 -6.60 24.09 -6.88
C SER A 163 -6.63 25.62 -7.00
N THR A 164 -7.59 26.17 -7.75
CA THR A 164 -7.82 27.62 -7.81
C THR A 164 -8.31 28.20 -6.48
N GLN A 165 -8.98 27.40 -5.64
CA GLN A 165 -9.45 27.78 -4.30
C GLN A 165 -8.72 27.01 -3.19
N HIS A 166 -8.21 25.82 -3.51
CA HIS A 166 -7.53 24.93 -2.56
C HIS A 166 -6.12 24.59 -3.05
N PRO A 167 -5.09 25.44 -2.84
CA PRO A 167 -3.76 25.21 -3.39
C PRO A 167 -3.11 23.86 -2.98
N THR A 168 -3.56 23.25 -1.89
CA THR A 168 -3.11 21.94 -1.40
C THR A 168 -3.52 20.75 -2.27
N GLU A 169 -4.41 20.95 -3.25
CA GLU A 169 -4.78 19.90 -4.22
C GLU A 169 -3.60 19.39 -5.05
N ILE A 170 -2.47 20.10 -5.06
CA ILE A 170 -1.21 19.62 -5.64
C ILE A 170 -0.78 18.26 -5.06
N ILE A 171 -1.15 17.94 -3.82
CA ILE A 171 -0.88 16.64 -3.20
C ILE A 171 -1.65 15.53 -3.93
N ASN A 172 -2.95 15.75 -4.17
CA ASN A 172 -3.82 14.79 -4.85
C ASN A 172 -3.43 14.64 -6.33
N ILE A 173 -3.02 15.73 -6.98
CA ILE A 173 -2.45 15.70 -8.33
C ILE A 173 -1.18 14.84 -8.35
N ALA A 174 -0.24 15.08 -7.44
CA ALA A 174 1.01 14.32 -7.35
C ALA A 174 0.74 12.82 -7.13
N LEU A 175 -0.21 12.48 -6.26
CA LEU A 175 -0.63 11.10 -6.01
C LEU A 175 -1.22 10.44 -7.26
N CYS A 176 -2.10 11.13 -7.99
CA CYS A 176 -2.63 10.63 -9.26
C CYS A 176 -1.54 10.42 -10.32
N GLN A 177 -0.54 11.32 -10.39
CA GLN A 177 0.62 11.18 -11.28
C GLN A 177 1.43 9.94 -10.90
N TYR A 178 1.66 9.71 -9.61
CA TYR A 178 2.36 8.54 -9.10
C TYR A 178 1.62 7.23 -9.44
N LEU A 179 0.33 7.16 -9.11
CA LEU A 179 -0.50 5.95 -9.33
C LEU A 179 -0.73 5.63 -10.81
N SER A 180 -0.67 6.63 -11.70
CA SER A 180 -0.73 6.46 -13.15
C SER A 180 0.63 6.14 -13.80
N GLY A 181 1.71 6.07 -13.01
CA GLY A 181 3.06 5.74 -13.49
C GLY A 181 3.84 6.91 -14.10
N ARG A 182 3.32 8.13 -14.05
CA ARG A 182 3.99 9.35 -14.54
C ARG A 182 4.95 9.90 -13.49
N MET A 183 6.02 9.13 -13.26
CA MET A 183 6.95 9.34 -12.16
C MET A 183 7.67 10.69 -12.21
N ASP A 184 7.97 11.21 -13.40
CA ASP A 184 8.62 12.52 -13.57
C ASP A 184 7.69 13.68 -13.20
N MET A 185 6.40 13.59 -13.55
CA MET A 185 5.37 14.54 -13.13
C MET A 185 5.17 14.46 -11.61
N ALA A 186 5.05 13.23 -11.06
CA ALA A 186 4.91 13.00 -9.62
C ALA A 186 6.06 13.61 -8.83
N LEU A 187 7.31 13.41 -9.28
CA LEU A 187 8.49 14.03 -8.66
C LEU A 187 8.37 15.57 -8.61
N ARG A 188 7.96 16.20 -9.71
CA ARG A 188 7.78 17.66 -9.79
C ARG A 188 6.71 18.15 -8.81
N ASP A 189 5.57 17.49 -8.80
CA ASP A 189 4.41 17.92 -8.03
C ASP A 189 4.58 17.63 -6.52
N PHE A 190 5.17 16.49 -6.13
CA PHE A 190 5.57 16.26 -4.73
C PHE A 190 6.65 17.24 -4.28
N GLY A 191 7.58 17.62 -5.17
CA GLY A 191 8.53 18.69 -4.88
C GLY A 191 7.87 20.05 -4.63
N ALA A 192 6.81 20.37 -5.38
CA ALA A 192 6.01 21.58 -5.14
C ALA A 192 5.21 21.49 -3.84
N ALA A 193 4.56 20.35 -3.58
CA ALA A 193 3.82 20.09 -2.35
C ALA A 193 4.71 20.22 -1.12
N HIS A 194 5.93 19.66 -1.14
CA HIS A 194 6.88 19.77 -0.04
C HIS A 194 7.35 21.21 0.21
N ARG A 195 7.53 22.03 -0.83
CA ARG A 195 7.84 23.46 -0.65
C ARG A 195 6.71 24.23 0.03
N MET A 196 5.46 23.84 -0.23
CA MET A 196 4.29 24.46 0.39
C MET A 196 4.09 23.99 1.84
N LEU A 197 4.39 22.72 2.10
CA LEU A 197 4.16 22.05 3.38
C LEU A 197 5.43 21.31 3.83
N PRO A 198 6.50 22.01 4.25
CA PRO A 198 7.80 21.41 4.53
C PRO A 198 7.79 20.43 5.72
N GLU A 199 6.85 20.59 6.66
CA GLU A 199 6.71 19.76 7.87
C GLU A 199 5.94 18.45 7.63
N ARG A 200 5.39 18.22 6.42
CA ARG A 200 4.61 17.03 6.09
C ARG A 200 5.52 15.86 5.72
N THR A 201 5.69 14.94 6.67
CA THR A 201 6.55 13.75 6.55
C THR A 201 6.06 12.78 5.47
N ASP A 202 4.75 12.60 5.32
CA ASP A 202 4.13 11.78 4.27
C ASP A 202 4.49 12.27 2.86
N ILE A 203 4.43 13.59 2.61
CA ILE A 203 4.81 14.19 1.33
C ILE A 203 6.31 14.02 1.07
N LEU A 204 7.15 14.25 2.09
CA LEU A 204 8.59 14.12 1.94
C LEU A 204 9.02 12.67 1.69
N ALA A 205 8.33 11.69 2.30
CA ALA A 205 8.56 10.27 2.03
C ALA A 205 8.19 9.90 0.58
N GLN A 206 7.06 10.41 0.06
CA GLN A 206 6.67 10.24 -1.34
C GLN A 206 7.70 10.85 -2.30
N LEU A 207 8.18 12.06 -2.00
CA LEU A 207 9.24 12.73 -2.77
C LEU A 207 10.53 11.90 -2.80
N ALA A 208 11.00 11.45 -1.63
CA ALA A 208 12.20 10.61 -1.51
C ALA A 208 12.05 9.29 -2.29
N HIS A 209 10.87 8.67 -2.23
CA HIS A 209 10.59 7.46 -2.99
C HIS A 209 10.61 7.70 -4.52
N CYS A 210 10.03 8.80 -5.00
CA CYS A 210 10.10 9.18 -6.41
C CYS A 210 11.56 9.40 -6.87
N GLN A 211 12.38 10.06 -6.04
CA GLN A 211 13.81 10.25 -6.30
C GLN A 211 14.55 8.91 -6.40
N ALA A 212 14.28 7.97 -5.48
CA ALA A 212 14.87 6.62 -5.52
C ALA A 212 14.45 5.85 -6.78
N MET A 213 13.16 5.94 -7.16
CA MET A 213 12.63 5.32 -8.39
C MET A 213 13.28 5.86 -9.66
N LEU A 214 13.61 7.15 -9.69
CA LEU A 214 14.28 7.84 -10.80
C LEU A 214 15.82 7.82 -10.68
N CYS A 215 16.38 7.06 -9.74
CA CYS A 215 17.81 6.95 -9.49
C CYS A 215 18.50 8.31 -9.19
N GLN A 216 17.80 9.25 -8.56
CA GLN A 216 18.31 10.57 -8.15
C GLN A 216 18.89 10.53 -6.72
N TYR A 217 19.92 9.71 -6.51
CA TYR A 217 20.42 9.33 -5.18
C TYR A 217 20.88 10.52 -4.31
N ASP A 218 21.58 11.51 -4.86
CA ASP A 218 22.00 12.69 -4.08
C ASP A 218 20.80 13.50 -3.54
N SER A 219 19.69 13.51 -4.26
CA SER A 219 18.46 14.18 -3.84
C SER A 219 17.69 13.32 -2.83
N GLU A 220 17.61 12.01 -3.08
CA GLU A 220 17.05 11.02 -2.14
C GLU A 220 17.73 11.13 -0.77
N GLU A 221 19.07 11.11 -0.72
CA GLU A 221 19.82 11.15 0.53
C GLU A 221 19.50 12.42 1.35
N LYS A 222 19.35 13.58 0.68
CA LYS A 222 18.95 14.83 1.33
C LYS A 222 17.52 14.77 1.85
N SER A 223 16.58 14.27 1.04
CA SER A 223 15.18 14.13 1.44
C SER A 223 15.00 13.12 2.59
N VAL A 224 15.76 12.02 2.59
CA VAL A 224 15.76 11.04 3.68
C VAL A 224 16.36 11.61 4.97
N ALA A 225 17.44 12.42 4.87
CA ALA A 225 18.00 13.10 6.03
C ALA A 225 17.00 14.08 6.65
N ALA A 226 16.35 14.92 5.82
CA ALA A 226 15.31 15.83 6.26
C ALA A 226 14.10 15.09 6.88
N LEU A 227 13.65 14.00 6.25
CA LEU A 227 12.58 13.15 6.78
C LEU A 227 12.95 12.57 8.15
N THR A 228 14.20 12.13 8.32
CA THR A 228 14.69 11.59 9.59
C THR A 228 14.59 12.64 10.69
N THR A 229 15.05 13.87 10.44
CA THR A 229 14.94 14.98 11.40
C THR A 229 13.48 15.30 11.74
N LEU A 230 12.59 15.32 10.75
CA LEU A 230 11.16 15.55 11.01
C LEU A 230 10.52 14.44 11.83
N LEU A 231 10.88 13.18 11.58
CA LEU A 231 10.37 12.03 12.34
C LEU A 231 10.88 12.04 13.79
N GLU A 232 12.12 12.48 14.03
CA GLU A 232 12.67 12.68 15.38
C GLU A 232 11.92 13.76 16.16
N ALA A 233 11.50 14.84 15.48
CA ALA A 233 10.74 15.93 16.08
C ALA A 233 9.22 15.67 16.14
N SER A 234 8.71 14.69 15.39
CA SER A 234 7.28 14.49 15.21
C SER A 234 6.59 14.04 16.50
N THR A 235 5.57 14.79 16.88
CA THR A 235 4.67 14.47 18.00
C THR A 235 3.43 13.67 17.59
N GLY A 236 3.29 13.31 16.31
CA GLY A 236 2.18 12.48 15.80
C GLY A 236 0.90 13.23 15.42
N HIS A 237 0.96 14.56 15.26
CA HIS A 237 -0.18 15.39 14.84
C HIS A 237 -0.30 15.60 13.32
N SER A 238 0.70 15.13 12.55
CA SER A 238 0.72 15.19 11.08
C SER A 238 0.45 13.82 10.47
N PRO A 239 -0.10 13.73 9.25
CA PRO A 239 -0.24 12.46 8.53
C PRO A 239 1.10 11.72 8.45
N GLU A 240 1.08 10.45 8.80
CA GLU A 240 2.27 9.60 8.81
C GLU A 240 2.60 9.09 7.41
N PRO A 241 3.89 8.93 7.07
CA PRO A 241 4.30 8.25 5.85
C PRO A 241 3.68 6.86 5.71
N GLU A 242 3.31 6.51 4.47
CA GLU A 242 2.86 5.14 4.18
C GLU A 242 3.97 4.12 4.52
N PRO A 243 3.66 3.03 5.26
CA PRO A 243 4.67 2.09 5.73
C PRO A 243 5.50 1.44 4.62
N PHE A 244 4.91 1.17 3.45
CA PHE A 244 5.65 0.61 2.33
C PHE A 244 6.75 1.55 1.85
N LEU A 245 6.44 2.82 1.61
CA LEU A 245 7.42 3.81 1.18
C LEU A 245 8.53 3.95 2.20
N LEU A 246 8.16 4.09 3.48
CA LEU A 246 9.11 4.23 4.58
C LEU A 246 10.05 3.00 4.69
N SER A 247 9.55 1.79 4.42
CA SER A 247 10.36 0.57 4.43
C SER A 247 11.46 0.56 3.37
N THR A 248 11.27 1.28 2.25
CA THR A 248 12.27 1.37 1.16
C THR A 248 13.40 2.37 1.44
N LEU A 249 13.18 3.31 2.36
CA LEU A 249 14.10 4.42 2.65
C LEU A 249 15.09 4.08 3.76
N ALA A 250 16.25 4.74 3.73
CA ALA A 250 17.33 4.57 4.71
C ALA A 250 17.10 5.34 6.03
N VAL A 251 15.87 5.33 6.55
CA VAL A 251 15.50 5.90 7.86
C VAL A 251 15.85 4.90 8.98
N PRO A 252 16.27 5.34 10.18
CA PRO A 252 16.48 4.46 11.34
C PRO A 252 15.24 3.61 11.69
N GLU A 253 15.44 2.31 11.94
CA GLU A 253 14.35 1.35 12.18
C GLU A 253 13.48 1.69 13.39
N THR A 254 14.03 2.33 14.43
CA THR A 254 13.28 2.79 15.59
C THR A 254 12.27 3.89 15.24
N LEU A 255 12.66 4.83 14.36
CA LEU A 255 11.77 5.87 13.85
C LEU A 255 10.72 5.30 12.90
N LYS A 256 11.10 4.30 12.07
CA LYS A 256 10.12 3.57 11.26
C LYS A 256 9.08 2.89 12.13
N ALA A 257 9.50 2.17 13.16
CA ALA A 257 8.60 1.50 14.10
C ALA A 257 7.62 2.49 14.76
N GLU A 258 8.09 3.67 15.18
CA GLU A 258 7.24 4.72 15.74
C GLU A 258 6.21 5.24 14.74
N SER A 259 6.65 5.61 13.55
CA SER A 259 5.79 6.13 12.50
C SER A 259 4.72 5.12 12.06
N ILE A 260 5.12 3.86 11.83
CA ILE A 260 4.20 2.78 11.44
C ILE A 260 3.21 2.47 12.56
N ARG A 261 3.59 2.61 13.84
CA ARG A 261 2.67 2.44 14.97
C ARG A 261 1.60 3.53 14.99
N ARG A 262 1.97 4.79 14.77
CA ARG A 262 1.02 5.90 14.67
C ARG A 262 0.09 5.72 13.46
N TYR A 263 0.64 5.31 12.33
CA TYR A 263 -0.14 4.97 11.13
C TYR A 263 -1.17 3.85 11.41
N SER A 264 -0.74 2.77 12.08
CA SER A 264 -1.64 1.67 12.47
C SER A 264 -2.68 2.08 13.50
N GLN A 265 -2.34 2.98 14.43
CA GLN A 265 -3.29 3.51 15.39
C GLN A 265 -4.37 4.39 14.73
N ALA A 266 -4.01 5.15 13.70
CA ALA A 266 -4.98 5.92 12.91
C ALA A 266 -6.00 4.99 12.24
N ILE A 267 -5.53 3.90 11.61
CA ILE A 267 -6.40 2.86 11.04
C ILE A 267 -7.31 2.24 12.11
N LEU A 268 -6.79 1.93 13.30
CA LEU A 268 -7.61 1.42 14.40
C LEU A 268 -8.73 2.39 14.77
N ASN A 269 -8.42 3.69 14.85
CA ASN A 269 -9.40 4.72 15.22
C ASN A 269 -10.49 4.85 14.15
N GLU A 270 -10.13 4.78 12.87
CA GLU A 270 -11.07 4.75 11.76
C GLU A 270 -11.89 3.45 11.73
N ALA A 271 -11.29 2.32 12.09
CA ALA A 271 -11.97 1.04 12.14
C ALA A 271 -12.92 0.88 13.34
N GLN A 272 -12.91 1.77 14.33
CA GLN A 272 -13.89 1.74 15.44
C GLN A 272 -15.35 1.88 14.97
N PHE A 273 -15.56 2.34 13.74
CA PHE A 273 -16.86 2.38 13.08
C PHE A 273 -17.27 1.04 12.45
N VAL A 274 -16.34 0.09 12.29
CA VAL A 274 -16.65 -1.31 11.98
C VAL A 274 -17.20 -1.93 13.26
N GLN A 275 -18.47 -2.32 13.25
CA GLN A 275 -19.12 -2.92 14.43
C GLN A 275 -18.28 -4.09 14.93
N PRO A 276 -18.03 -4.21 16.25
CA PRO A 276 -17.28 -5.34 16.80
C PRO A 276 -17.92 -6.64 16.33
N ILE A 277 -17.22 -7.35 15.45
CA ILE A 277 -17.75 -8.58 14.91
C ILE A 277 -17.63 -9.63 16.01
N ALA A 278 -18.76 -10.21 16.40
CA ALA A 278 -18.75 -11.33 17.33
C ALA A 278 -17.83 -12.41 16.76
N LYS A 279 -16.82 -12.83 17.54
CA LYS A 279 -15.90 -13.89 17.12
C LYS A 279 -16.71 -15.09 16.65
N ALA A 280 -16.43 -15.56 15.43
CA ALA A 280 -17.09 -16.75 14.91
C ALA A 280 -16.96 -17.90 15.93
N PRO A 281 -18.04 -18.66 16.19
CA PRO A 281 -17.99 -19.79 17.10
C PRO A 281 -16.93 -20.79 16.63
N LYS A 282 -16.25 -21.45 17.58
CA LYS A 282 -15.28 -22.52 17.24
C LYS A 282 -16.00 -23.61 16.44
N GLN A 283 -15.43 -23.99 15.30
CA GLN A 283 -15.99 -25.07 14.50
C GLN A 283 -16.12 -26.36 15.32
N PRO A 284 -17.21 -27.14 15.13
CA PRO A 284 -17.37 -28.43 15.79
C PRO A 284 -16.18 -29.37 15.53
N THR A 285 -15.83 -30.17 16.53
CA THR A 285 -14.78 -31.18 16.40
C THR A 285 -15.10 -32.13 15.24
N GLY A 286 -14.15 -32.29 14.30
CA GLY A 286 -14.30 -33.13 13.11
C GLY A 286 -14.64 -32.39 11.82
N GLN A 287 -14.86 -31.06 11.85
CA GLN A 287 -14.94 -30.25 10.64
C GLN A 287 -13.56 -29.79 10.15
N ARG A 288 -13.46 -29.49 8.85
CA ARG A 288 -12.26 -28.91 8.25
C ARG A 288 -12.04 -27.49 8.77
N ILE A 289 -10.79 -27.12 8.98
CA ILE A 289 -10.38 -25.77 9.39
C ILE A 289 -10.43 -24.84 8.18
N ARG A 290 -11.06 -23.66 8.33
CA ARG A 290 -11.17 -22.68 7.24
C ARG A 290 -10.02 -21.70 7.25
N ILE A 291 -9.20 -21.70 6.19
CA ILE A 291 -8.12 -20.73 5.99
C ILE A 291 -8.54 -19.74 4.90
N GLY A 292 -8.61 -18.46 5.23
CA GLY A 292 -8.86 -17.38 4.29
C GLY A 292 -7.58 -16.68 3.87
N TYR A 293 -7.46 -16.31 2.59
CA TYR A 293 -6.38 -15.51 2.05
C TYR A 293 -6.92 -14.19 1.50
N LEU A 294 -6.45 -13.07 2.04
CA LEU A 294 -6.87 -11.72 1.65
C LEU A 294 -5.75 -11.04 0.86
N SER A 295 -6.01 -10.65 -0.39
CA SER A 295 -4.94 -10.09 -1.23
C SER A 295 -5.45 -9.19 -2.37
N ALA A 296 -4.72 -8.10 -2.63
CA ALA A 296 -4.87 -7.27 -3.84
C ALA A 296 -4.07 -7.78 -5.05
N ASP A 297 -3.35 -8.89 -4.89
CA ASP A 297 -2.27 -9.31 -5.79
C ASP A 297 -2.37 -10.78 -6.24
N LEU A 298 -3.55 -11.39 -6.11
CA LEU A 298 -3.88 -12.64 -6.79
C LEU A 298 -3.97 -12.30 -8.30
N GLY A 299 -3.11 -12.87 -9.14
CA GLY A 299 -3.11 -12.64 -10.60
C GLY A 299 -1.75 -12.26 -11.18
N GLU A 300 -1.74 -11.43 -12.23
CA GLU A 300 -0.54 -10.91 -12.90
C GLU A 300 0.23 -9.91 -12.01
N HIS A 301 0.87 -10.46 -10.98
CA HIS A 301 1.69 -9.76 -10.02
C HIS A 301 2.78 -10.70 -9.49
N ALA A 302 3.86 -10.15 -8.94
CA ALA A 302 4.96 -10.93 -8.37
C ALA A 302 4.46 -11.94 -7.32
N ILE A 303 3.54 -11.53 -6.45
CA ILE A 303 2.90 -12.43 -5.47
C ILE A 303 2.11 -13.54 -6.15
N GLY A 304 1.20 -13.19 -7.06
CA GLY A 304 0.39 -14.16 -7.81
C GLY A 304 1.22 -15.22 -8.53
N THR A 305 2.41 -14.88 -9.02
CA THR A 305 3.32 -15.88 -9.60
C THR A 305 3.91 -16.86 -8.58
N LEU A 306 4.24 -16.39 -7.37
CA LEU A 306 4.80 -17.25 -6.30
C LEU A 306 3.77 -18.24 -5.75
N VAL A 307 2.52 -17.78 -5.64
CA VAL A 307 1.44 -18.53 -4.97
C VAL A 307 0.59 -19.36 -5.92
N ARG A 308 0.99 -19.44 -7.20
CA ARG A 308 0.20 -20.03 -8.29
C ARG A 308 -0.39 -21.41 -7.95
N GLU A 309 0.41 -22.28 -7.33
CA GLU A 309 0.00 -23.64 -6.92
C GLU A 309 -0.12 -23.80 -5.40
N HIS A 310 0.18 -22.74 -4.64
CA HIS A 310 0.20 -22.77 -3.17
C HIS A 310 -1.16 -23.16 -2.59
N PHE A 311 -2.23 -22.55 -3.08
CA PHE A 311 -3.57 -22.76 -2.52
C PHE A 311 -4.05 -24.20 -2.73
N ALA A 312 -3.76 -24.79 -3.88
CA ALA A 312 -4.09 -26.18 -4.22
C ALA A 312 -3.31 -27.21 -3.37
N ALA A 313 -2.16 -26.83 -2.82
CA ALA A 313 -1.27 -27.72 -2.09
C ALA A 313 -1.63 -27.91 -0.60
N HIS A 314 -2.71 -27.29 -0.14
CA HIS A 314 -3.24 -27.53 1.21
C HIS A 314 -3.89 -28.92 1.33
N ASP A 315 -3.81 -29.53 2.51
CA ASP A 315 -4.46 -30.81 2.79
C ASP A 315 -5.98 -30.66 2.91
N ARG A 316 -6.69 -30.94 1.82
CA ARG A 316 -8.15 -30.82 1.70
C ARG A 316 -8.96 -31.73 2.61
N ASN A 317 -8.34 -32.74 3.23
CA ASN A 317 -9.01 -33.57 4.24
C ASN A 317 -9.14 -32.84 5.57
N ARG A 318 -8.28 -31.84 5.81
CA ARG A 318 -8.18 -31.11 7.08
C ARG A 318 -8.54 -29.63 6.94
N PHE A 319 -8.35 -29.06 5.75
CA PHE A 319 -8.51 -27.65 5.49
C PHE A 319 -9.46 -27.37 4.34
N GLU A 320 -10.19 -26.27 4.47
CA GLU A 320 -10.99 -25.64 3.42
C GLU A 320 -10.42 -24.25 3.17
N VAL A 321 -10.15 -23.90 1.91
CA VAL A 321 -9.35 -22.73 1.55
C VAL A 321 -10.17 -21.69 0.79
N PHE A 322 -10.23 -20.50 1.37
CA PHE A 322 -10.97 -19.35 0.89
C PHE A 322 -10.03 -18.27 0.35
N GLY A 323 -10.43 -17.60 -0.72
CA GLY A 323 -9.72 -16.47 -1.30
C GLY A 323 -10.62 -15.24 -1.39
N TYR A 324 -10.11 -14.09 -0.95
CA TYR A 324 -10.77 -12.79 -1.04
C TYR A 324 -9.90 -11.85 -1.87
N SER A 325 -10.28 -11.65 -3.14
CA SER A 325 -9.56 -10.76 -4.06
C SER A 325 -10.00 -9.31 -3.84
N LEU A 326 -9.07 -8.47 -3.38
CA LEU A 326 -9.31 -7.03 -3.16
C LEU A 326 -9.33 -6.23 -4.47
N THR A 327 -9.00 -6.85 -5.61
CA THR A 327 -9.08 -6.21 -6.92
C THR A 327 -9.75 -7.12 -7.95
N GLY A 328 -10.70 -6.56 -8.70
CA GLY A 328 -11.31 -7.21 -9.86
C GLY A 328 -10.59 -6.93 -11.18
N THR A 329 -9.50 -6.15 -11.17
CA THR A 329 -8.84 -5.67 -12.41
C THR A 329 -7.74 -6.59 -12.95
N ARG A 330 -7.32 -7.59 -12.17
CA ARG A 330 -6.22 -8.47 -12.56
C ARG A 330 -6.75 -9.77 -13.13
N THR A 331 -6.17 -10.20 -14.25
CA THR A 331 -6.42 -11.55 -14.78
C THR A 331 -5.86 -12.58 -13.80
N LEU A 332 -6.74 -13.46 -13.32
CA LEU A 332 -6.36 -14.57 -12.45
C LEU A 332 -5.91 -15.76 -13.29
N HIS A 333 -4.81 -16.39 -12.90
CA HIS A 333 -4.37 -17.63 -13.51
C HIS A 333 -5.30 -18.79 -13.11
N ALA A 334 -5.61 -19.70 -14.05
CA ALA A 334 -6.53 -20.81 -13.81
C ALA A 334 -6.15 -21.67 -12.58
N ALA A 335 -4.86 -21.94 -12.40
CA ALA A 335 -4.35 -22.69 -11.24
C ALA A 335 -4.63 -22.01 -9.88
N ILE A 336 -4.63 -20.67 -9.84
CA ILE A 336 -5.00 -19.92 -8.62
C ILE A 336 -6.48 -20.14 -8.33
N ILE A 337 -7.33 -19.95 -9.35
CA ILE A 337 -8.79 -20.09 -9.21
C ILE A 337 -9.15 -21.50 -8.72
N SER A 338 -8.64 -22.54 -9.38
CA SER A 338 -8.89 -23.94 -9.00
C SER A 338 -8.23 -24.33 -7.67
N GLY A 339 -7.31 -23.52 -7.16
CA GLY A 339 -6.63 -23.74 -5.90
C GLY A 339 -7.45 -23.33 -4.68
N PHE A 340 -8.61 -22.69 -4.85
CA PHE A 340 -9.52 -22.35 -3.76
C PHE A 340 -10.75 -23.25 -3.74
N ASP A 341 -11.24 -23.61 -2.55
CA ASP A 341 -12.58 -24.19 -2.40
C ASP A 341 -13.64 -23.10 -2.64
N THR A 342 -13.33 -21.85 -2.28
CA THR A 342 -14.17 -20.67 -2.56
C THR A 342 -13.29 -19.46 -2.83
N LEU A 343 -13.52 -18.76 -3.94
CA LEU A 343 -12.83 -17.53 -4.31
C LEU A 343 -13.87 -16.45 -4.60
N VAL A 344 -13.77 -15.32 -3.91
CA VAL A 344 -14.71 -14.20 -4.01
C VAL A 344 -13.97 -12.95 -4.44
N ASP A 345 -14.48 -12.27 -5.47
CA ASP A 345 -14.10 -10.89 -5.76
C ASP A 345 -14.86 -9.96 -4.79
N VAL A 346 -14.11 -9.26 -3.95
CA VAL A 346 -14.63 -8.37 -2.91
C VAL A 346 -14.28 -6.91 -3.18
N SER A 347 -13.81 -6.60 -4.39
CA SER A 347 -13.38 -5.25 -4.77
C SER A 347 -14.52 -4.22 -4.77
N ALA A 348 -15.77 -4.67 -4.87
CA ALA A 348 -16.95 -3.81 -4.80
C ALA A 348 -17.52 -3.65 -3.37
N LEU A 349 -17.02 -4.40 -2.38
CA LEU A 349 -17.46 -4.31 -0.99
C LEU A 349 -16.65 -3.27 -0.22
N ASP A 350 -17.31 -2.52 0.64
CA ASP A 350 -16.67 -1.66 1.64
C ASP A 350 -16.04 -2.48 2.79
N ASP A 351 -15.36 -1.79 3.72
CA ASP A 351 -14.60 -2.40 4.83
C ASP A 351 -15.49 -3.18 5.79
N ASP A 352 -16.65 -2.64 6.12
CA ASP A 352 -17.62 -3.30 6.98
C ASP A 352 -18.29 -4.50 6.30
N GLY A 353 -18.73 -4.37 5.05
CA GLY A 353 -19.33 -5.45 4.28
C GLY A 353 -18.38 -6.63 4.06
N LEU A 354 -17.11 -6.34 3.74
CA LEU A 354 -16.10 -7.38 3.61
C LEU A 354 -15.80 -8.07 4.96
N ALA A 355 -15.64 -7.31 6.04
CA ALA A 355 -15.40 -7.91 7.36
C ALA A 355 -16.57 -8.81 7.80
N LYS A 356 -17.82 -8.38 7.55
CA LYS A 356 -19.02 -9.19 7.79
C LYS A 356 -19.08 -10.46 6.95
N LEU A 357 -18.70 -10.39 5.67
CA LEU A 357 -18.62 -11.56 4.80
C LEU A 357 -17.62 -12.59 5.34
N ILE A 358 -16.40 -12.16 5.67
CA ILE A 358 -15.35 -13.06 6.20
C ILE A 358 -15.83 -13.75 7.49
N ALA A 359 -16.52 -13.01 8.36
CA ALA A 359 -17.05 -13.55 9.60
C ALA A 359 -18.25 -14.49 9.38
N HIS A 360 -19.14 -14.17 8.43
CA HIS A 360 -20.21 -15.05 7.99
C HIS A 360 -19.66 -16.39 7.47
N ASP A 361 -18.57 -16.34 6.71
CA ASP A 361 -17.90 -17.54 6.19
C ASP A 361 -17.17 -18.33 7.29
N CYS A 362 -17.16 -17.83 8.53
CA CYS A 362 -16.60 -18.45 9.72
C CYS A 362 -15.13 -18.87 9.51
N ILE A 363 -14.32 -17.97 8.95
CA ILE A 363 -12.90 -18.19 8.73
C ILE A 363 -12.17 -18.37 10.08
N ASP A 364 -11.51 -19.51 10.27
CA ASP A 364 -10.75 -19.80 11.49
C ASP A 364 -9.43 -19.01 11.52
N ALA A 365 -8.71 -18.99 10.40
CA ALA A 365 -7.46 -18.26 10.23
C ALA A 365 -7.46 -17.44 8.94
N LEU A 366 -7.29 -16.12 9.07
CA LEU A 366 -7.18 -15.20 7.95
C LEU A 366 -5.72 -14.79 7.74
N ILE A 367 -5.22 -14.99 6.53
CA ILE A 367 -3.86 -14.65 6.13
C ILE A 367 -3.92 -13.37 5.28
N ASP A 368 -3.39 -12.28 5.80
CA ASP A 368 -3.19 -11.04 5.07
C ASP A 368 -1.94 -11.16 4.19
N MET A 369 -2.15 -11.07 2.88
CA MET A 369 -1.09 -11.15 1.88
C MET A 369 -0.73 -9.80 1.27
N SER A 370 -1.20 -8.69 1.84
CA SER A 370 -0.95 -7.34 1.34
C SER A 370 -0.19 -6.49 2.34
N GLY A 371 -0.57 -6.51 3.63
CA GLY A 371 0.02 -5.61 4.64
C GLY A 371 -0.27 -4.15 4.31
N PHE A 372 0.78 -3.35 4.07
CA PHE A 372 0.67 -1.93 3.72
C PHE A 372 1.07 -1.63 2.26
N THR A 373 0.86 -2.58 1.36
CA THR A 373 1.06 -2.34 -0.08
C THR A 373 -0.17 -1.71 -0.75
N LEU A 374 0.01 -1.24 -1.98
CA LEU A 374 -1.07 -0.65 -2.77
C LEU A 374 -2.27 -1.59 -2.91
N GLY A 375 -3.46 -1.11 -2.54
CA GLY A 375 -4.70 -1.88 -2.62
C GLY A 375 -4.98 -2.75 -1.39
N ALA A 376 -4.08 -2.78 -0.40
CA ALA A 376 -4.35 -3.41 0.87
C ALA A 376 -5.51 -2.73 1.63
N ARG A 377 -6.21 -3.50 2.47
CA ARG A 377 -7.35 -3.01 3.26
C ARG A 377 -7.20 -3.40 4.74
N PRO A 378 -6.25 -2.76 5.46
CA PRO A 378 -5.93 -3.11 6.84
C PRO A 378 -7.09 -2.86 7.83
N ALA A 379 -8.00 -1.92 7.55
CA ALA A 379 -9.16 -1.66 8.41
C ALA A 379 -10.15 -2.85 8.47
N VAL A 380 -10.25 -3.67 7.42
CA VAL A 380 -10.97 -4.96 7.44
C VAL A 380 -10.38 -5.88 8.52
N LEU A 381 -9.05 -5.99 8.57
CA LEU A 381 -8.35 -6.83 9.55
C LEU A 381 -8.44 -6.23 10.96
N ALA A 382 -8.45 -4.91 11.09
CA ALA A 382 -8.65 -4.21 12.34
C ALA A 382 -10.00 -4.54 13.01
N GLY A 383 -11.05 -4.78 12.21
CA GLY A 383 -12.35 -5.30 12.68
C GLY A 383 -12.32 -6.74 13.21
N ARG A 384 -11.18 -7.43 13.09
CA ARG A 384 -10.94 -8.81 13.53
C ARG A 384 -12.02 -9.84 13.13
N PRO A 385 -12.37 -9.96 11.84
CA PRO A 385 -13.42 -10.88 11.38
C PRO A 385 -13.06 -12.38 11.52
N ALA A 386 -11.80 -12.72 11.77
CA ALA A 386 -11.35 -14.10 11.99
C ALA A 386 -10.71 -14.29 13.37
N ARG A 387 -10.71 -15.54 13.86
CA ARG A 387 -10.17 -15.89 15.19
C ARG A 387 -8.66 -15.70 15.27
N VAL A 388 -7.96 -16.18 14.25
CA VAL A 388 -6.52 -16.00 14.05
C VAL A 388 -6.29 -15.13 12.82
N GLN A 389 -5.41 -14.13 12.91
CA GLN A 389 -5.03 -13.25 11.81
C GLN A 389 -3.52 -13.14 11.70
N LEU A 390 -2.96 -13.44 10.53
CA LEU A 390 -1.51 -13.50 10.33
C LEU A 390 -1.13 -12.72 9.07
N GLY A 391 -0.06 -11.93 9.13
CA GLY A 391 0.51 -11.28 7.93
C GLY A 391 1.53 -12.18 7.25
N TRP A 392 1.54 -12.26 5.91
CA TRP A 392 2.48 -13.08 5.16
C TRP A 392 2.77 -12.51 3.76
N LEU A 393 4.03 -12.61 3.33
CA LEU A 393 4.49 -12.48 1.94
C LEU A 393 4.40 -11.08 1.29
N GLY A 394 3.26 -10.40 1.31
CA GLY A 394 3.06 -9.12 0.59
C GLY A 394 3.93 -7.97 1.12
N PHE A 395 4.00 -7.87 2.45
CA PHE A 395 4.78 -6.84 3.14
C PHE A 395 5.66 -7.47 4.23
N ILE A 396 6.91 -7.78 3.86
CA ILE A 396 7.89 -8.52 4.68
C ILE A 396 8.70 -7.54 5.56
N HIS A 397 7.98 -6.74 6.34
CA HIS A 397 8.52 -5.75 7.25
C HIS A 397 7.62 -5.64 8.49
N GLY A 398 8.12 -5.03 9.56
CA GLY A 398 7.30 -4.75 10.72
C GLY A 398 6.09 -3.89 10.36
N GLN A 399 4.93 -4.27 10.90
CA GLN A 399 3.63 -3.68 10.60
C GLN A 399 3.06 -2.88 11.77
N GLN A 400 3.54 -3.09 12.99
CA GLN A 400 2.97 -2.49 14.21
C GLN A 400 1.44 -2.66 14.27
N ALA A 401 0.93 -3.78 13.76
CA ALA A 401 -0.48 -4.03 13.51
C ALA A 401 -1.08 -4.84 14.68
N PRO A 402 -1.72 -4.19 15.66
CA PRO A 402 -2.22 -4.87 16.86
C PRO A 402 -3.38 -5.85 16.56
N TRP A 403 -3.96 -5.79 15.37
CA TRP A 403 -4.98 -6.71 14.90
C TRP A 403 -4.40 -8.02 14.33
N LEU A 404 -3.09 -8.13 14.12
CA LEU A 404 -2.42 -9.37 13.70
C LEU A 404 -1.85 -10.09 14.92
N ASP A 405 -2.00 -11.42 14.95
CA ASP A 405 -1.44 -12.28 15.99
C ASP A 405 0.05 -12.60 15.73
N GLY A 406 0.53 -12.29 14.52
CA GLY A 406 1.94 -12.29 14.16
C GLY A 406 2.19 -12.20 12.65
N LEU A 407 3.48 -12.13 12.29
CA LEU A 407 3.96 -12.08 10.91
C LEU A 407 4.70 -13.36 10.58
N LEU A 408 4.27 -14.04 9.52
CA LEU A 408 4.90 -15.25 9.01
C LEU A 408 6.20 -14.88 8.28
N LEU A 409 7.32 -15.24 8.91
CA LEU A 409 8.68 -15.09 8.40
C LEU A 409 9.37 -16.47 8.40
N ASP A 410 10.68 -16.50 8.21
CA ASP A 410 11.47 -17.71 8.41
C ASP A 410 12.74 -17.42 9.23
N ALA A 411 13.38 -18.48 9.70
CA ALA A 411 14.56 -18.40 10.55
C ALA A 411 15.81 -17.83 9.85
N HIS A 412 15.80 -17.68 8.52
CA HIS A 412 16.89 -17.08 7.78
C HIS A 412 16.69 -15.58 7.54
N VAL A 413 15.44 -15.14 7.37
CA VAL A 413 15.04 -13.73 7.28
C VAL A 413 15.01 -13.07 8.67
N GLN A 414 14.55 -13.76 9.70
CA GLN A 414 14.63 -13.33 11.10
C GLN A 414 15.33 -14.39 11.97
N PRO A 415 16.68 -14.47 11.92
CA PRO A 415 17.45 -15.40 12.74
C PRO A 415 17.31 -15.16 14.24
N ALA A 416 17.44 -16.25 15.01
CA ALA A 416 17.49 -16.18 16.47
C ALA A 416 18.60 -15.21 16.93
N GLY A 417 18.28 -14.34 17.89
CA GLY A 417 19.21 -13.35 18.44
C GLY A 417 19.35 -12.06 17.61
N LYS A 418 18.78 -11.97 16.40
CA LYS A 418 18.67 -10.68 15.71
C LYS A 418 17.56 -9.85 16.33
N HIS A 419 17.85 -8.58 16.59
CA HIS A 419 16.88 -7.65 17.16
C HIS A 419 15.69 -7.45 16.20
N TRP A 420 14.51 -7.28 16.79
CA TRP A 420 13.26 -7.01 16.10
C TRP A 420 12.66 -5.75 16.70
N ASN A 421 12.57 -4.68 15.91
CA ASN A 421 12.21 -3.33 16.38
C ASN A 421 10.70 -3.10 16.54
N TYR A 422 9.87 -4.10 16.21
CA TYR A 422 8.43 -3.93 16.03
C TYR A 422 7.63 -4.71 17.08
N SER A 423 6.39 -4.28 17.32
CA SER A 423 5.51 -4.99 18.27
C SER A 423 4.92 -6.28 17.72
N ASP A 424 4.86 -6.44 16.39
CA ASP A 424 4.37 -7.69 15.79
C ASP A 424 5.26 -8.84 16.20
N LYS A 425 4.70 -10.03 16.35
CA LYS A 425 5.47 -11.23 16.67
C LYS A 425 5.94 -11.92 15.39
N PRO A 426 7.26 -12.09 15.14
CA PRO A 426 7.75 -12.99 14.11
C PRO A 426 7.33 -14.44 14.44
N ILE A 427 6.65 -15.08 13.49
CA ILE A 427 6.31 -16.51 13.54
C ILE A 427 7.11 -17.18 12.44
N LEU A 428 8.01 -18.08 12.84
CA LEU A 428 8.97 -18.67 11.92
C LEU A 428 8.38 -19.92 11.28
N LEU A 429 8.15 -19.85 9.98
CA LEU A 429 7.82 -20.99 9.13
C LEU A 429 9.02 -21.94 9.05
N GLU A 430 8.75 -23.24 8.97
CA GLU A 430 9.73 -24.23 8.58
C GLU A 430 10.16 -24.00 7.12
N GLY A 431 11.47 -23.94 6.86
CA GLY A 431 12.04 -23.67 5.54
C GLY A 431 12.14 -22.18 5.22
N THR A 432 11.72 -21.77 4.02
CA THR A 432 11.69 -20.36 3.59
C THR A 432 10.26 -19.83 3.48
N LEU A 433 10.05 -18.54 3.79
CA LEU A 433 8.75 -17.89 3.72
C LEU A 433 8.18 -17.78 2.31
N PHE A 434 9.04 -17.85 1.28
CA PHE A 434 8.62 -17.71 -0.11
C PHE A 434 8.02 -19.03 -0.62
N PRO A 435 6.75 -19.05 -1.05
CA PRO A 435 6.23 -20.15 -1.83
C PRO A 435 6.84 -20.11 -3.23
N ALA A 436 6.95 -21.27 -3.86
CA ALA A 436 7.38 -21.36 -5.24
C ALA A 436 6.77 -22.61 -5.87
N SER A 437 6.52 -22.55 -7.17
CA SER A 437 6.09 -23.67 -8.00
C SER A 437 7.09 -23.85 -9.12
N THR A 438 7.04 -25.01 -9.79
CA THR A 438 7.92 -25.27 -10.93
C THR A 438 7.51 -24.35 -12.08
N ALA A 439 8.35 -23.35 -12.37
CA ALA A 439 8.13 -22.44 -13.49
C ALA A 439 8.49 -23.10 -14.83
N HIS A 440 7.96 -22.56 -15.92
CA HIS A 440 8.41 -22.93 -17.25
C HIS A 440 9.89 -22.52 -17.41
N PRO A 441 10.77 -23.44 -17.83
CA PRO A 441 12.18 -23.13 -17.95
C PRO A 441 12.41 -22.15 -19.09
N GLY A 442 13.07 -21.03 -18.79
CA GLY A 442 13.46 -20.05 -19.78
C GLY A 442 14.44 -20.63 -20.81
N VAL A 443 14.32 -20.16 -22.04
CA VAL A 443 15.21 -20.47 -23.16
C VAL A 443 16.34 -19.44 -23.18
N ARG A 444 17.58 -19.91 -23.03
CA ARG A 444 18.76 -19.05 -23.14
C ARG A 444 18.89 -18.54 -24.57
N ASN A 445 18.81 -17.21 -24.74
CA ASN A 445 18.98 -16.51 -26.01
C ASN A 445 19.56 -15.12 -25.75
N ARG A 446 20.88 -15.00 -25.81
CA ARG A 446 21.57 -13.74 -25.50
C ARG A 446 21.40 -12.69 -26.59
N ALA A 447 21.42 -13.12 -27.85
CA ALA A 447 21.18 -12.25 -29.01
C ALA A 447 19.85 -11.48 -28.89
N ARG A 448 18.77 -12.11 -28.41
CA ARG A 448 17.46 -11.45 -28.19
C ARG A 448 17.56 -10.22 -27.29
N PHE A 449 18.50 -10.23 -26.33
CA PHE A 449 18.67 -9.17 -25.35
C PHE A 449 19.89 -8.28 -25.65
N GLY A 450 20.50 -8.40 -26.83
CA GLY A 450 21.72 -7.65 -27.18
C GLY A 450 22.95 -8.03 -26.35
N LEU A 451 22.95 -9.22 -25.75
CA LEU A 451 24.01 -9.69 -24.87
C LEU A 451 25.08 -10.47 -25.66
N PRO A 452 26.35 -10.41 -25.24
CA PRO A 452 27.45 -11.15 -25.87
C PRO A 452 27.39 -12.66 -25.57
N GLU A 453 27.68 -13.51 -26.56
CA GLU A 453 27.65 -14.97 -26.38
C GLU A 453 28.82 -15.51 -25.55
N ASP A 454 30.03 -14.96 -25.72
CA ASP A 454 31.27 -15.51 -25.15
C ASP A 454 31.77 -14.78 -23.89
N ALA A 455 30.92 -13.96 -23.26
CA ALA A 455 31.29 -13.18 -22.08
C ALA A 455 30.38 -13.48 -20.87
N PRO A 456 30.87 -13.32 -19.63
CA PRO A 456 30.04 -13.39 -18.44
C PRO A 456 28.97 -12.30 -18.44
N VAL A 457 27.71 -12.65 -18.16
CA VAL A 457 26.61 -11.69 -18.03
C VAL A 457 26.11 -11.68 -16.59
N LEU A 458 26.43 -10.61 -15.87
CA LEU A 458 25.91 -10.31 -14.55
C LEU A 458 24.54 -9.64 -14.68
N ALA A 459 23.68 -9.77 -13.67
CA ALA A 459 22.32 -9.23 -13.75
C ALA A 459 21.81 -8.65 -12.42
N SER A 460 20.95 -7.64 -12.50
CA SER A 460 20.09 -7.25 -11.37
C SER A 460 18.72 -6.81 -11.88
N PHE A 461 17.68 -7.53 -11.52
CA PHE A 461 16.29 -7.24 -11.93
C PHE A 461 15.44 -6.68 -10.78
N ASN A 462 16.10 -6.07 -9.80
CA ASN A 462 15.45 -5.38 -8.70
C ASN A 462 14.84 -4.05 -9.18
N ASN A 463 13.69 -3.66 -8.62
CA ASN A 463 13.15 -2.31 -8.81
C ASN A 463 14.17 -1.23 -8.39
N THR A 464 14.13 -0.08 -9.07
CA THR A 464 15.12 0.99 -8.88
C THR A 464 15.15 1.57 -7.47
N TYR A 465 14.01 1.61 -6.76
CA TYR A 465 13.96 2.01 -5.34
C TYR A 465 14.75 1.08 -4.39
N LYS A 466 15.13 -0.13 -4.83
CA LYS A 466 15.98 -1.04 -4.05
C LYS A 466 17.47 -0.75 -4.21
N LEU A 467 17.83 0.03 -5.23
CA LEU A 467 19.19 0.36 -5.57
C LEU A 467 19.69 1.56 -4.76
N CYS A 468 21.01 1.78 -4.76
CA CYS A 468 21.61 2.97 -4.16
C CYS A 468 22.95 3.31 -4.82
N SER A 469 23.42 4.53 -4.57
CA SER A 469 24.73 5.02 -5.01
C SER A 469 25.87 4.04 -4.71
N ARG A 470 25.93 3.51 -3.49
CA ARG A 470 26.92 2.52 -3.04
C ARG A 470 26.86 1.21 -3.82
N LEU A 471 25.67 0.70 -4.13
CA LEU A 471 25.48 -0.55 -4.88
C LEU A 471 25.95 -0.40 -6.33
N ILE A 472 25.54 0.68 -6.99
CA ILE A 472 25.94 0.98 -8.37
C ILE A 472 27.46 1.19 -8.45
N GLY A 473 28.05 1.87 -7.45
CA GLY A 473 29.50 1.99 -7.33
C GLY A 473 30.22 0.65 -7.22
N SER A 474 29.67 -0.31 -6.46
CA SER A 474 30.20 -1.67 -6.39
C SER A 474 30.11 -2.41 -7.72
N TRP A 475 29.00 -2.27 -8.45
CA TRP A 475 28.86 -2.87 -9.78
C TRP A 475 29.84 -2.29 -10.81
N SER A 476 30.06 -0.97 -10.79
CA SER A 476 31.11 -0.33 -11.58
C SER A 476 32.49 -0.94 -11.27
N LYS A 477 32.85 -1.06 -9.98
CA LYS A 477 34.12 -1.69 -9.56
C LYS A 477 34.24 -3.14 -10.05
N ILE A 478 33.16 -3.92 -9.99
CA ILE A 478 33.13 -5.30 -10.48
C ILE A 478 33.44 -5.34 -11.98
N LEU A 479 32.78 -4.52 -12.79
CA LEU A 479 32.98 -4.51 -14.24
C LEU A 479 34.36 -3.97 -14.63
N THR A 480 34.91 -3.01 -13.89
CA THR A 480 36.28 -2.53 -14.10
C THR A 480 37.32 -3.62 -13.83
N GLN A 481 37.10 -4.45 -12.81
CA GLN A 481 38.03 -5.53 -12.48
C GLN A 481 37.82 -6.79 -13.33
N ALA A 482 36.59 -7.11 -13.71
CA ALA A 482 36.22 -8.17 -14.65
C ALA A 482 35.94 -7.55 -16.03
N ASP A 483 37.03 -7.22 -16.74
CA ASP A 483 37.08 -6.46 -17.99
C ASP A 483 36.28 -7.05 -19.17
N THR A 484 35.98 -8.35 -19.14
CA THR A 484 35.14 -9.03 -20.15
C THR A 484 33.67 -9.12 -19.76
N ALA A 485 33.30 -8.89 -18.50
CA ALA A 485 31.93 -9.10 -18.03
C ALA A 485 30.99 -7.97 -18.45
N HIS A 486 29.73 -8.30 -18.72
CA HIS A 486 28.64 -7.35 -18.96
C HIS A 486 27.67 -7.35 -17.78
N LEU A 487 26.90 -6.27 -17.65
CA LEU A 487 25.89 -6.12 -16.60
C LEU A 487 24.55 -5.73 -17.21
N MET A 488 23.52 -6.54 -16.96
CA MET A 488 22.14 -6.27 -17.34
C MET A 488 21.32 -5.81 -16.13
N VAL A 489 20.73 -4.63 -16.18
CA VAL A 489 19.98 -4.04 -15.06
C VAL A 489 18.59 -3.65 -15.50
N PHE A 490 17.59 -4.01 -14.70
CA PHE A 490 16.25 -3.45 -14.86
C PHE A 490 16.27 -1.97 -14.47
N ALA A 491 15.99 -1.10 -15.43
CA ALA A 491 15.80 0.32 -15.23
C ALA A 491 14.75 0.80 -16.26
N PRO A 492 13.55 1.23 -15.81
CA PRO A 492 12.56 1.74 -16.74
C PRO A 492 13.07 3.00 -17.44
N PRO A 493 12.56 3.35 -18.64
CA PRO A 493 13.06 4.49 -19.43
C PRO A 493 13.18 5.79 -18.62
N VAL A 494 12.19 6.08 -17.76
CA VAL A 494 12.17 7.28 -16.90
C VAL A 494 13.30 7.33 -15.86
N ALA A 495 13.90 6.19 -15.49
CA ALA A 495 14.98 6.10 -14.51
C ALA A 495 16.38 5.99 -15.16
N CYS A 496 16.45 5.76 -16.47
CA CYS A 496 17.71 5.51 -17.18
C CYS A 496 18.70 6.68 -17.04
N ASP A 497 18.22 7.92 -17.14
CA ASP A 497 19.09 9.10 -17.05
C ASP A 497 19.76 9.21 -15.68
N GLY A 498 18.99 9.06 -14.59
CA GLY A 498 19.53 9.08 -13.24
C GLY A 498 20.48 7.90 -12.97
N PHE A 499 20.14 6.71 -13.47
CA PHE A 499 21.02 5.54 -13.38
C PHE A 499 22.35 5.79 -14.11
N LEU A 500 22.30 6.27 -15.35
CA LEU A 500 23.49 6.53 -16.16
C LEU A 500 24.35 7.64 -15.58
N GLN A 501 23.74 8.66 -14.97
CA GLN A 501 24.48 9.71 -14.24
C GLN A 501 25.27 9.09 -13.09
N GLN A 502 24.64 8.28 -12.24
CA GLN A 502 25.33 7.60 -11.14
C GLN A 502 26.40 6.60 -11.64
N TRP A 503 26.11 5.87 -12.71
CA TRP A 503 27.04 4.91 -13.33
C TRP A 503 28.31 5.60 -13.83
N LYS A 504 28.16 6.70 -14.56
CA LYS A 504 29.28 7.52 -15.06
C LYS A 504 30.06 8.15 -13.92
N ALA A 505 29.39 8.70 -12.91
CA ALA A 505 30.03 9.25 -11.72
C ALA A 505 30.86 8.20 -10.96
N SER A 506 30.45 6.93 -11.04
CA SER A 506 31.17 5.79 -10.46
C SER A 506 32.28 5.23 -11.36
N GLY A 507 32.52 5.81 -12.55
CA GLY A 507 33.52 5.34 -13.51
C GLY A 507 33.16 4.04 -14.24
N GLY A 508 31.87 3.71 -14.34
CA GLY A 508 31.41 2.45 -14.92
C GLY A 508 31.56 2.40 -16.46
N PRO A 509 31.96 1.25 -17.04
CA PRO A 509 32.06 1.06 -18.49
C PRO A 509 30.67 1.02 -19.14
N VAL A 510 30.34 2.03 -19.94
CA VAL A 510 28.98 2.21 -20.51
C VAL A 510 28.69 1.19 -21.60
N GLU A 511 29.70 0.80 -22.38
CA GLU A 511 29.60 -0.18 -23.47
C GLU A 511 29.31 -1.61 -23.00
N ARG A 512 29.45 -1.88 -21.68
CA ARG A 512 29.17 -3.18 -21.06
C ARG A 512 27.94 -3.18 -20.16
N LEU A 513 27.23 -2.06 -20.09
CA LEU A 513 25.98 -1.90 -19.36
C LEU A 513 24.78 -2.04 -20.29
N HIS A 514 23.81 -2.87 -19.89
CA HIS A 514 22.56 -3.10 -20.60
C HIS A 514 21.39 -2.72 -19.68
N LEU A 515 20.78 -1.57 -19.92
CA LEU A 515 19.56 -1.16 -19.21
C LEU A 515 18.35 -1.72 -19.95
N VAL A 516 17.46 -2.40 -19.22
CA VAL A 516 16.28 -3.03 -19.79
C VAL A 516 15.01 -2.65 -19.04
N ASP A 517 13.92 -2.54 -19.81
CA ASP A 517 12.59 -2.28 -19.27
C ASP A 517 11.92 -3.57 -18.79
N LYS A 518 10.67 -3.43 -18.35
CA LYS A 518 9.78 -4.53 -18.01
C LYS A 518 9.54 -5.37 -19.26
N VAL A 519 9.57 -6.68 -19.08
CA VAL A 519 9.31 -7.69 -20.11
C VAL A 519 8.20 -8.61 -19.62
N GLU A 520 7.50 -9.26 -20.55
CA GLU A 520 6.44 -10.22 -20.24
C GLU A 520 6.99 -11.43 -19.48
N LEU A 521 6.13 -12.16 -18.76
CA LEU A 521 6.56 -13.23 -17.85
C LEU A 521 7.47 -14.29 -18.51
N ASP A 522 7.13 -14.75 -19.70
CA ASP A 522 7.95 -15.74 -20.42
C ASP A 522 9.32 -15.16 -20.82
N GLU A 523 9.35 -13.88 -21.19
CA GLU A 523 10.60 -13.18 -21.48
C GLU A 523 11.45 -12.96 -20.22
N GLN A 524 10.83 -12.87 -19.04
CA GLN A 524 11.58 -12.79 -17.77
C GLN A 524 12.36 -14.08 -17.50
N ALA A 525 11.77 -15.23 -17.81
CA ALA A 525 12.42 -16.53 -17.68
C ALA A 525 13.61 -16.66 -18.64
N ASP A 526 13.41 -16.35 -19.93
CA ASP A 526 14.46 -16.33 -20.95
C ASP A 526 15.61 -15.38 -20.58
N ARG A 527 15.26 -14.20 -20.06
CA ARG A 527 16.23 -13.19 -19.61
C ARG A 527 17.08 -13.74 -18.47
N ALA A 528 16.46 -14.32 -17.44
CA ALA A 528 17.19 -14.92 -16.33
C ALA A 528 18.07 -16.10 -16.78
N ALA A 529 17.59 -16.95 -17.68
CA ALA A 529 18.35 -18.07 -18.24
C ALA A 529 19.60 -17.62 -19.05
N SER A 530 19.54 -16.40 -19.61
CA SER A 530 20.59 -15.81 -20.45
C SER A 530 21.72 -15.12 -19.65
N CYS A 531 21.51 -14.88 -18.36
CA CYS A 531 22.52 -14.35 -17.44
C CYS A 531 23.23 -15.47 -16.66
N ASP A 532 24.37 -15.16 -16.04
CA ASP A 532 25.22 -16.13 -15.34
C ASP A 532 25.29 -15.94 -13.81
N LEU A 533 25.15 -14.71 -13.32
CA LEU A 533 25.14 -14.39 -11.88
C LEU A 533 24.21 -13.20 -11.60
N PHE A 534 23.31 -13.34 -10.62
CA PHE A 534 22.50 -12.23 -10.13
C PHE A 534 23.23 -11.50 -9.00
N LEU A 535 23.30 -10.18 -9.11
CA LEU A 535 23.86 -9.25 -8.17
C LEU A 535 22.74 -8.59 -7.37
N ASP A 536 22.56 -9.02 -6.12
CA ASP A 536 21.45 -8.54 -5.29
C ASP A 536 21.71 -7.17 -4.67
N ALA A 537 20.63 -6.51 -4.27
CA ALA A 537 20.63 -5.21 -3.61
C ALA A 537 20.97 -5.33 -2.12
N PHE A 538 21.50 -4.24 -1.52
CA PHE A 538 22.00 -4.28 -0.15
C PHE A 538 20.92 -4.05 0.92
N ARG A 539 20.05 -3.05 0.74
CA ARG A 539 19.07 -2.65 1.78
C ARG A 539 17.75 -3.41 1.68
N TYR A 540 17.32 -3.66 0.46
CA TYR A 540 16.10 -4.40 0.14
C TYR A 540 16.44 -5.42 -0.95
N GLN A 541 16.71 -6.65 -0.51
CA GLN A 541 17.07 -7.76 -1.37
C GLN A 541 15.92 -8.23 -2.28
N ALA A 542 16.26 -9.04 -3.26
CA ALA A 542 15.31 -9.71 -4.12
C ALA A 542 14.52 -10.76 -3.32
N GLY A 543 13.19 -10.70 -3.41
CA GLY A 543 12.26 -11.72 -2.88
C GLY A 543 11.72 -12.57 -4.02
N ALA A 544 10.53 -12.22 -4.53
CA ALA A 544 9.95 -12.88 -5.71
C ALA A 544 10.92 -12.93 -6.91
N THR A 545 11.63 -11.84 -7.19
CA THR A 545 12.64 -11.77 -8.24
C THR A 545 13.75 -12.80 -8.06
N ALA A 546 14.16 -13.11 -6.82
CA ALA A 546 15.17 -14.12 -6.52
C ALA A 546 14.64 -15.53 -6.82
N ILE A 547 13.41 -15.84 -6.41
CA ILE A 547 12.76 -17.13 -6.73
C ILE A 547 12.68 -17.33 -8.24
N HIS A 548 12.28 -16.30 -8.99
CA HIS A 548 12.25 -16.32 -10.45
C HIS A 548 13.63 -16.55 -11.06
N ALA A 549 14.66 -15.83 -10.60
CA ALA A 549 16.03 -16.03 -11.03
C ALA A 549 16.51 -17.48 -10.78
N ILE A 550 16.28 -17.99 -9.57
CA ILE A 550 16.71 -19.33 -9.16
C ILE A 550 15.96 -20.42 -9.95
N SER A 551 14.67 -20.23 -10.25
CA SER A 551 13.89 -21.15 -11.09
C SER A 551 14.46 -21.31 -12.50
N ASN A 552 15.18 -20.29 -12.98
CA ASN A 552 15.86 -20.29 -14.27
C ASN A 552 17.38 -20.58 -14.16
N GLY A 553 17.82 -21.08 -13.00
CA GLY A 553 19.19 -21.50 -12.77
C GLY A 553 20.20 -20.36 -12.64
N LEU A 554 19.75 -19.15 -12.29
CA LEU A 554 20.60 -17.98 -12.07
C LEU A 554 20.99 -17.85 -10.59
N PRO A 555 22.26 -18.13 -10.20
CA PRO A 555 22.72 -18.02 -8.82
C PRO A 555 22.71 -16.57 -8.32
N LEU A 556 22.40 -16.40 -7.04
CA LEU A 556 22.21 -15.10 -6.39
C LEU A 556 23.37 -14.76 -5.48
N LEU A 557 24.13 -13.71 -5.76
CA LEU A 557 25.14 -13.16 -4.85
C LEU A 557 24.56 -11.99 -4.05
N CYS A 558 24.69 -12.02 -2.73
CA CYS A 558 24.08 -11.03 -1.83
C CYS A 558 25.00 -10.66 -0.66
N VAL A 559 24.74 -9.52 -0.02
CA VAL A 559 25.36 -9.12 1.26
C VAL A 559 24.31 -9.24 2.36
N GLU A 560 24.62 -9.97 3.44
CA GLU A 560 23.69 -10.08 4.56
C GLU A 560 23.57 -8.75 5.33
N GLY A 561 22.35 -8.23 5.47
CA GLY A 561 22.09 -6.97 6.16
C GLY A 561 21.42 -7.09 7.54
N PRO A 562 21.19 -5.95 8.21
CA PRO A 562 20.67 -5.92 9.57
C PRO A 562 19.15 -6.15 9.65
N THR A 563 18.40 -5.80 8.61
CA THR A 563 16.93 -5.85 8.57
C THR A 563 16.39 -7.10 7.86
N PRO A 564 15.13 -7.49 8.08
CA PRO A 564 14.47 -8.56 7.31
C PRO A 564 14.53 -8.35 5.79
N LEU A 565 14.26 -7.13 5.31
CA LEU A 565 14.32 -6.80 3.88
C LEU A 565 15.73 -6.92 3.29
N ALA A 566 16.77 -6.74 4.11
CA ALA A 566 18.17 -6.95 3.74
C ALA A 566 18.63 -8.41 3.93
N ARG A 567 17.70 -9.34 4.20
CA ARG A 567 17.98 -10.78 4.37
C ARG A 567 17.10 -11.70 3.52
N LEU A 568 16.34 -11.18 2.55
CA LEU A 568 15.49 -12.00 1.68
C LEU A 568 16.32 -12.96 0.80
N GLY A 569 17.19 -12.42 -0.06
CA GLY A 569 18.05 -13.18 -0.95
C GLY A 569 19.08 -14.04 -0.20
N SER A 570 19.70 -13.49 0.84
CA SER A 570 20.60 -14.27 1.70
C SER A 570 19.86 -15.38 2.43
N GLY A 571 18.61 -15.14 2.82
CA GLY A 571 17.78 -16.14 3.48
C GLY A 571 17.47 -17.32 2.58
N ILE A 572 17.14 -17.06 1.31
CA ILE A 572 16.97 -18.10 0.29
C ILE A 572 18.28 -18.88 0.08
N ASN A 573 19.42 -18.20 -0.04
CA ASN A 573 20.72 -18.87 -0.18
C ASN A 573 21.04 -19.78 1.02
N ARG A 574 20.79 -19.32 2.25
CA ARG A 574 21.00 -20.12 3.46
C ARG A 574 20.08 -21.34 3.51
N PHE A 575 18.82 -21.18 3.13
CA PHE A 575 17.88 -22.30 3.00
C PHE A 575 18.37 -23.37 2.02
N LEU A 576 19.01 -22.95 0.92
CA LEU A 576 19.57 -23.83 -0.11
C LEU A 576 21.00 -24.35 0.18
N GLY A 577 21.60 -24.03 1.33
CA GLY A 577 23.00 -24.38 1.60
C GLY A 577 24.01 -23.77 0.61
N MET A 578 23.69 -22.56 0.12
CA MET A 578 24.49 -21.76 -0.81
C MET A 578 25.23 -20.62 -0.08
N ASP A 579 25.68 -20.84 1.15
CA ASP A 579 26.35 -19.84 2.00
C ASP A 579 27.57 -19.19 1.33
N GLN A 580 28.23 -19.87 0.38
CA GLN A 580 29.32 -19.29 -0.38
C GLN A 580 28.92 -18.08 -1.24
N LEU A 581 27.62 -17.88 -1.49
CA LEU A 581 27.07 -16.71 -2.18
C LEU A 581 26.50 -15.64 -1.22
N VAL A 582 26.70 -15.81 0.09
CA VAL A 582 26.33 -14.82 1.12
C VAL A 582 27.61 -14.13 1.60
N CYS A 583 27.79 -12.88 1.20
CA CYS A 583 28.93 -12.06 1.60
C CYS A 583 28.68 -11.37 2.95
N ARG A 584 29.72 -11.22 3.75
CA ARG A 584 29.64 -10.55 5.06
C ARG A 584 29.61 -9.03 4.93
N ASP A 585 30.21 -8.51 3.89
CA ASP A 585 30.28 -7.07 3.61
C ASP A 585 30.38 -6.81 2.09
N VAL A 586 30.46 -5.52 1.75
CA VAL A 586 30.48 -5.04 0.36
C VAL A 586 31.81 -5.33 -0.34
N ASP A 587 32.92 -5.38 0.38
CA ASP A 587 34.22 -5.64 -0.23
C ASP A 587 34.32 -7.11 -0.65
N GLU A 588 33.88 -8.01 0.22
CA GLU A 588 33.74 -9.44 -0.07
C GLU A 588 32.77 -9.70 -1.24
N TYR A 589 31.69 -8.92 -1.35
CA TYR A 589 30.78 -8.97 -2.49
C TYR A 589 31.45 -8.62 -3.81
N VAL A 590 32.23 -7.54 -3.84
CA VAL A 590 32.98 -7.15 -5.04
C VAL A 590 34.02 -8.20 -5.40
N GLU A 591 34.84 -8.63 -4.44
CA GLU A 591 35.87 -9.66 -4.65
C GLU A 591 35.27 -10.94 -5.23
N ARG A 592 34.15 -11.40 -4.64
CA ARG A 592 33.48 -12.63 -5.07
C ARG A 592 32.86 -12.52 -6.44
N ALA A 593 32.18 -11.42 -6.72
CA ALA A 593 31.60 -11.17 -8.04
C ALA A 593 32.70 -11.15 -9.11
N VAL A 594 33.83 -10.49 -8.86
CA VAL A 594 34.97 -10.44 -9.78
C VAL A 594 35.56 -11.83 -10.01
N ARG A 595 35.79 -12.60 -8.94
CA ARG A 595 36.31 -13.97 -9.04
C ARG A 595 35.39 -14.87 -9.86
N LEU A 596 34.08 -14.80 -9.63
CA LEU A 596 33.09 -15.58 -10.38
C LEU A 596 33.05 -15.12 -11.84
N ALA A 597 32.95 -13.81 -12.09
CA ALA A 597 32.90 -13.25 -13.43
C ALA A 597 34.14 -13.62 -14.28
N LYS A 598 35.33 -13.72 -13.67
CA LYS A 598 36.56 -14.13 -14.39
C LYS A 598 36.66 -15.62 -14.69
N SER A 599 35.72 -16.45 -14.22
CA SER A 599 35.80 -17.90 -14.38
C SER A 599 34.48 -18.51 -14.84
N PRO A 600 34.33 -18.80 -16.14
CA PRO A 600 33.18 -19.53 -16.68
C PRO A 600 32.95 -20.87 -15.98
N THR A 601 34.02 -21.57 -15.57
CA THR A 601 33.95 -22.81 -14.82
C THR A 601 33.28 -22.62 -13.46
N LEU A 602 33.72 -21.63 -12.66
CA LEU A 602 33.10 -21.37 -11.36
C LEU A 602 31.63 -20.95 -11.49
N LEU A 603 31.28 -20.14 -12.50
CA LEU A 603 29.89 -19.78 -12.77
C LEU A 603 29.04 -21.02 -13.10
N SER A 604 29.53 -21.89 -13.98
CA SER A 604 28.86 -23.15 -14.33
C SER A 604 28.67 -24.05 -13.11
N GLU A 605 29.68 -24.17 -12.26
CA GLU A 605 29.61 -24.92 -11.00
C GLU A 605 28.53 -24.36 -10.06
N GLN A 606 28.44 -23.04 -9.89
CA GLN A 606 27.39 -22.44 -9.06
C GLN A 606 25.99 -22.70 -9.63
N ARG A 607 25.81 -22.62 -10.95
CA ARG A 607 24.52 -22.94 -11.60
C ARG A 607 24.13 -24.40 -11.41
N GLN A 608 25.08 -25.33 -11.58
CA GLN A 608 24.84 -26.75 -11.36
C GLN A 608 24.51 -27.05 -9.89
N ARG A 609 25.26 -26.45 -8.95
CA ARG A 609 25.02 -26.59 -7.52
C ARG A 609 23.65 -26.04 -7.14
N LEU A 610 23.28 -24.86 -7.63
CA LEU A 610 21.98 -24.26 -7.38
C LEU A 610 20.83 -25.19 -7.77
N ARG A 611 20.87 -25.76 -8.98
CA ARG A 611 19.83 -26.70 -9.45
C ARG A 611 19.73 -27.94 -8.56
N ARG A 612 20.88 -28.50 -8.15
CA ARG A 612 20.91 -29.65 -7.23
C ARG A 612 20.32 -29.28 -5.88
N GLN A 613 20.72 -28.14 -5.31
CA GLN A 613 20.25 -27.71 -3.99
C GLN A 613 18.76 -27.35 -4.00
N ALA A 614 18.26 -26.68 -5.03
CA ALA A 614 16.83 -26.40 -5.17
C ALA A 614 15.98 -27.68 -5.21
N ALA A 615 16.50 -28.75 -5.85
CA ALA A 615 15.85 -30.06 -5.86
C ALA A 615 15.93 -30.76 -4.49
N VAL A 616 17.11 -30.79 -3.86
CA VAL A 616 17.34 -31.42 -2.54
C VAL A 616 16.48 -30.78 -1.45
N HIS A 617 16.35 -29.45 -1.46
CA HIS A 617 15.58 -28.71 -0.47
C HIS A 617 14.11 -28.50 -0.88
N HIS A 618 13.65 -29.13 -1.96
CA HIS A 618 12.27 -29.03 -2.44
C HIS A 618 11.77 -27.57 -2.55
N LEU A 619 12.61 -26.66 -3.06
CA LEU A 619 12.30 -25.23 -3.09
C LEU A 619 10.98 -24.93 -3.80
N PHE A 620 10.77 -25.62 -4.93
CA PHE A 620 9.63 -25.48 -5.84
C PHE A 620 8.47 -26.43 -5.54
N ASP A 621 8.49 -27.12 -4.40
CA ASP A 621 7.35 -27.89 -3.94
C ASP A 621 6.33 -26.95 -3.27
N PRO A 622 5.14 -26.74 -3.87
CA PRO A 622 4.13 -25.86 -3.29
C PRO A 622 3.60 -26.38 -1.94
N ARG A 623 3.72 -27.69 -1.65
CA ARG A 623 3.30 -28.29 -0.37
C ARG A 623 4.11 -27.76 0.81
N ARG A 624 5.37 -27.39 0.59
CA ARG A 624 6.28 -26.92 1.65
C ARG A 624 5.71 -25.71 2.39
N ALA A 625 5.33 -24.67 1.64
CA ALA A 625 4.79 -23.45 2.22
C ALA A 625 3.39 -23.69 2.82
N ALA A 626 2.53 -24.43 2.12
CA ALA A 626 1.19 -24.77 2.60
C ALA A 626 1.24 -25.54 3.93
N ALA A 627 2.03 -26.61 4.03
CA ALA A 627 2.17 -27.42 5.24
C ALA A 627 2.69 -26.63 6.44
N SER A 628 3.63 -25.71 6.19
CA SER A 628 4.19 -24.84 7.23
C SER A 628 3.14 -23.86 7.77
N ILE A 629 2.33 -23.26 6.90
CA ILE A 629 1.21 -22.40 7.30
C ILE A 629 0.14 -23.21 8.06
N GLU A 630 -0.23 -24.39 7.57
CA GLU A 630 -1.17 -25.29 8.26
C GLU A 630 -0.72 -25.62 9.68
N ALA A 631 0.57 -25.92 9.87
CA ALA A 631 1.14 -26.21 11.18
C ALA A 631 1.02 -25.01 12.14
N VAL A 632 1.33 -23.80 11.66
CA VAL A 632 1.17 -22.56 12.44
C VAL A 632 -0.29 -22.32 12.79
N VAL A 633 -1.20 -22.46 11.83
CA VAL A 633 -2.65 -22.27 12.04
C VAL A 633 -3.17 -23.20 13.13
N LEU A 634 -2.80 -24.49 13.08
CA LEU A 634 -3.18 -25.46 14.11
C LEU A 634 -2.62 -25.09 15.48
N GLN A 635 -1.37 -24.64 15.54
CA GLN A 635 -0.74 -24.23 16.80
C GLN A 635 -1.48 -23.05 17.45
N TYR A 636 -1.89 -22.06 16.65
CA TYR A 636 -2.57 -20.86 17.15
C TYR A 636 -4.04 -21.09 17.48
N LEU A 637 -4.73 -22.00 16.76
CA LEU A 637 -6.13 -22.34 17.08
C LEU A 637 -6.30 -23.19 18.36
N ASN A 638 -5.20 -23.80 18.84
CA ASN A 638 -5.17 -24.62 20.04
C ASN A 638 -4.72 -23.86 21.31
N GLN A 639 -4.26 -22.61 21.17
CA GLN A 639 -4.01 -21.68 22.28
C GLN A 639 -5.32 -20.99 22.67
#